data_AF-A0A533Z4J4-F1
#
_entry.id   AF-A0A533Z4J4-F1
#
_cell.length_a   1.000
_cell.length_b   1.000
_cell.length_c   1.000
_cell.angle_alpha   90.00
_cell.angle_beta   90.00
_cell.angle_gamma   90.00
#
_symmetry.space_group_name_H-M   'P 1'
#
loop_
_entity.id
_entity.type
_entity.pdbx_description
1 polymer ?
#
loop_
_entity_poly.entity_id
_entity_poly.type
_entity_poly.pdbx_seq_one_letter_code
_entity_poly.pdbx_strand_id
1 'polypeptide(L)'
;MSQGGNTCRRILTWADVSNGGGIGGGAGNETLEFSTANAFTLCPFLGGKAVLYCNGDNVAAITPADISTDPNLAGCLGITRRQCAQNEATSIITWSRGSAVSGLRDRTFNVVNDAGAIVQAQWKLGDVINSSPVIVGAPRERYDVLYGDTTYAQFFQRYKDRRQVAYMGANDGMLHAFNAGFFKTDESPIDGTGPTVQVRFTTTPKQLHGSTDCAGLPCDAAVTQYAFRTDAPLLGAELWAFIPQDLLPQLRWLTVPNYDHAYYVDLTPKVTDARIFTADADHPGGWGTILIGGFRLGGSCTNCTSGKGTPRVVQADFNYNGTTTDTGNGTSGSDYRVFLSSYFVMDITNPEKEPRLLWVFRDKDLGLTTAKPAVLRVNPSTDAKTSSTNEKWYVVFGTGPTHHDAFSTQTAQMFVVDLKQGPAYADINKTSGTSGSTSCSTTNPCIATNKSAASGQLRAYSTGVTGAFMADAVTLDFELDFRTDVIYAGSAICNGSTTSTGCTGTGPVWRGAMWRLTTNGGSTNPDNWGVVAGGIPSCAAGGLRCPSSLISTFAYTSPQATTCPSPSPCNVGPITTAPALTQDDTQNTWLFFGSGRYYSTGDKSNVDTQHFFGVKDCIINGSCTNQGVERNNLFNSSNVVTCTSCASGSNVSTTGSTSSFTIGFSSGGGNLVNNIQNMDGWFTTFNDPTKGLLPSPPAGCPPTCLTTGERNVSSATLLGGSVFFTTFVPSTDICQATGTGQLYAVYYLTGGPYTASAVGAVPSGTNVLASKAISLGQGLPSQMAVQIGAQGSGTSGSASSAGCTGRITGFIQASTGVLGQICGTSAGSVWSHLISWRDL
;
A
#
# COMPACT_ATOMS: atom_id res chain seq x y z
N MET A 1 -0.65 29.61 11.34
CA MET A 1 0.52 28.75 11.04
C MET A 1 1.73 29.61 10.72
N SER A 2 2.67 29.81 11.66
CA SER A 2 3.82 30.70 11.45
C SER A 2 4.83 30.08 10.49
N GLN A 3 5.20 30.86 9.47
CA GLN A 3 6.26 30.59 8.52
C GLN A 3 7.61 30.39 9.25
N GLY A 4 7.98 29.14 9.54
CA GLY A 4 9.40 28.79 9.60
C GLY A 4 9.94 28.95 8.18
N GLY A 5 10.85 29.90 7.97
CA GLY A 5 11.37 30.28 6.65
C GLY A 5 11.88 29.09 5.83
N ASN A 6 12.11 29.33 4.53
CA ASN A 6 12.61 28.33 3.58
C ASN A 6 13.97 27.71 3.98
N THR A 7 14.59 28.21 5.05
CA THR A 7 15.84 27.75 5.68
C THR A 7 15.66 26.68 6.77
N CYS A 8 14.44 26.30 7.17
CA CYS A 8 14.21 25.38 8.31
C CYS A 8 13.64 23.98 7.98
N ARG A 9 13.43 23.63 6.70
CA ARG A 9 12.96 22.27 6.33
C ARG A 9 14.11 21.29 6.32
N ARG A 10 14.02 20.22 7.11
CA ARG A 10 14.98 19.10 7.08
C ARG A 10 14.56 18.09 6.01
N ILE A 11 15.19 18.14 4.84
CA ILE A 11 14.89 17.22 3.73
C ILE A 11 16.13 16.37 3.49
N LEU A 12 15.98 15.06 3.64
CA LEU A 12 17.03 14.07 3.48
C LEU A 12 16.92 13.45 2.09
N THR A 13 18.05 13.03 1.55
CA THR A 13 18.13 12.20 0.35
C THR A 13 19.31 11.26 0.49
N TRP A 14 19.30 10.19 -0.30
CA TRP A 14 20.49 9.36 -0.51
C TRP A 14 20.98 9.56 -1.94
N ALA A 15 22.30 9.52 -2.12
CA ALA A 15 22.95 9.55 -3.43
C ALA A 15 24.18 8.63 -3.41
N ASP A 16 24.19 7.62 -4.27
CA ASP A 16 25.26 6.64 -4.47
C ASP A 16 26.47 7.28 -5.15
N VAL A 17 27.20 8.08 -4.38
CA VAL A 17 28.40 8.79 -4.84
C VAL A 17 29.60 7.85 -4.92
N SER A 18 29.62 6.78 -4.13
CA SER A 18 30.70 5.79 -4.13
C SER A 18 30.60 4.79 -5.29
N ASN A 19 29.43 4.69 -5.93
CA ASN A 19 29.13 3.69 -6.95
C ASN A 19 29.25 2.23 -6.45
N GLY A 20 29.29 2.04 -5.13
CA GLY A 20 29.21 0.72 -4.51
C GLY A 20 27.76 0.25 -4.33
N GLY A 21 26.81 1.20 -4.43
CA GLY A 21 25.36 1.12 -4.32
C GLY A 21 24.76 0.13 -3.31
N GLY A 22 25.51 -0.10 -2.24
CA GLY A 22 24.98 -0.42 -0.92
C GLY A 22 24.86 0.85 -0.10
N ILE A 23 23.81 0.92 0.72
CA ILE A 23 23.62 2.03 1.66
C ILE A 23 24.59 1.82 2.83
N GLY A 24 25.74 2.50 2.81
CA GLY A 24 26.75 2.47 3.88
C GLY A 24 27.88 1.46 3.74
N GLY A 25 28.11 0.89 2.54
CA GLY A 25 29.22 -0.04 2.28
C GLY A 25 30.52 0.65 1.87
N GLY A 26 31.29 1.18 2.82
CA GLY A 26 32.75 1.36 2.64
C GLY A 26 33.31 2.76 2.34
N ALA A 27 32.48 3.80 2.12
CA ALA A 27 32.97 5.17 1.98
C ALA A 27 31.92 6.22 2.41
N GLY A 28 31.80 6.43 3.73
CA GLY A 28 30.99 7.52 4.28
C GLY A 28 29.48 7.30 4.30
N ASN A 29 28.78 8.10 5.11
CA ASN A 29 27.33 8.16 5.11
C ASN A 29 26.87 8.91 3.84
N GLU A 30 26.37 8.19 2.84
CA GLU A 30 25.84 8.74 1.59
C GLU A 30 24.45 9.38 1.74
N THR A 31 23.92 9.43 2.97
CA THR A 31 22.74 10.23 3.29
C THR A 31 23.17 11.69 3.43
N LEU A 32 22.54 12.57 2.66
CA LEU A 32 22.84 14.00 2.66
C LEU A 32 21.55 14.82 2.77
N GLU A 33 21.70 16.07 3.22
CA GLU A 33 20.59 17.01 3.15
C GLU A 33 20.36 17.47 1.70
N PHE A 34 19.12 17.43 1.24
CA PHE A 34 18.70 18.01 -0.02
C PHE A 34 18.68 19.54 0.09
N SER A 35 19.85 20.18 0.01
CA SER A 35 20.04 21.61 0.19
C SER A 35 21.00 22.19 -0.84
N THR A 36 20.97 23.51 -1.02
CA THR A 36 21.86 24.20 -1.96
C THR A 36 23.34 24.09 -1.56
N ALA A 37 23.63 23.85 -0.27
CA ALA A 37 24.99 23.54 0.19
C ALA A 37 25.53 22.23 -0.43
N ASN A 38 24.65 21.29 -0.75
CA ASN A 38 24.99 20.03 -1.41
C ASN A 38 24.66 20.04 -2.92
N ALA A 39 24.40 21.20 -3.52
CA ALA A 39 24.02 21.30 -4.94
C ALA A 39 25.08 20.71 -5.86
N PHE A 40 26.37 20.83 -5.52
CA PHE A 40 27.46 20.23 -6.27
C PHE A 40 27.33 18.70 -6.33
N THR A 41 27.18 18.06 -5.17
CA THR A 41 27.03 16.60 -5.04
C THR A 41 25.70 16.08 -5.62
N LEU A 42 24.64 16.90 -5.60
CA LEU A 42 23.34 16.48 -6.13
C LEU A 42 23.18 16.75 -7.63
N CYS A 43 24.02 17.61 -8.22
CA CYS A 43 23.89 18.03 -9.61
C CYS A 43 23.78 16.84 -10.59
N PRO A 44 24.65 15.80 -10.55
CA PRO A 44 24.52 14.64 -11.43
C PRO A 44 23.19 13.90 -11.29
N PHE A 45 22.62 13.87 -10.09
CA PHE A 45 21.41 13.11 -9.76
C PHE A 45 20.11 13.88 -10.06
N LEU A 46 20.15 15.20 -10.16
CA LEU A 46 18.99 16.03 -10.49
C LEU A 46 18.61 16.00 -11.97
N GLY A 47 19.51 15.52 -12.83
CA GLY A 47 19.25 15.34 -14.25
C GLY A 47 18.88 16.65 -14.97
N GLY A 48 19.44 17.80 -14.57
CA GLY A 48 19.23 19.09 -15.24
C GLY A 48 19.56 19.06 -16.74
N LYS A 49 19.16 20.10 -17.48
CA LYS A 49 19.52 20.27 -18.89
C LYS A 49 21.03 20.27 -19.10
N ALA A 50 21.77 20.94 -18.23
CA ALA A 50 23.23 21.05 -18.30
C ALA A 50 23.97 19.98 -17.46
N VAL A 51 23.31 18.88 -17.11
CA VAL A 51 23.83 17.85 -16.17
C VAL A 51 25.20 17.27 -16.56
N LEU A 52 25.48 17.20 -17.87
CA LEU A 52 26.77 16.74 -18.41
C LEU A 52 27.96 17.55 -17.86
N TYR A 53 27.72 18.78 -17.40
CA TYR A 53 28.74 19.72 -16.99
C TYR A 53 28.82 19.94 -15.47
N CYS A 54 28.11 19.16 -14.65
CA CYS A 54 28.09 19.29 -13.19
C CYS A 54 29.49 19.32 -12.55
N ASN A 55 30.40 18.48 -13.06
CA ASN A 55 31.75 18.27 -12.52
C ASN A 55 32.87 18.56 -13.54
N GLY A 56 32.56 19.10 -14.71
CA GLY A 56 33.57 19.30 -15.76
C GLY A 56 34.54 20.46 -15.46
N ASP A 57 35.80 20.30 -15.85
CA ASP A 57 36.87 21.32 -15.77
C ASP A 57 36.75 22.44 -16.81
N ASN A 58 35.59 22.59 -17.45
CA ASN A 58 35.35 23.58 -18.49
C ASN A 58 35.26 24.99 -17.90
N VAL A 59 36.41 25.66 -17.84
CA VAL A 59 36.57 27.04 -17.34
C VAL A 59 36.25 28.13 -18.37
N ALA A 60 36.02 27.77 -19.63
CA ALA A 60 35.66 28.73 -20.67
C ALA A 60 34.22 29.23 -20.52
N ALA A 61 34.03 30.54 -20.72
CA ALA A 61 32.70 31.15 -20.77
C ALA A 61 31.94 30.69 -22.01
N ILE A 62 30.65 30.38 -21.83
CA ILE A 62 29.74 29.96 -22.90
C ILE A 62 29.54 31.10 -23.89
N THR A 63 29.70 30.78 -25.17
CA THR A 63 29.51 31.67 -26.32
C THR A 63 28.19 31.38 -27.05
N PRO A 64 27.73 32.26 -27.96
CA PRO A 64 26.56 31.96 -28.79
C PRO A 64 26.74 30.71 -29.66
N ALA A 65 27.97 30.41 -30.10
CA ALA A 65 28.28 29.21 -30.86
C ALA A 65 28.08 27.94 -30.02
N ASP A 66 28.46 27.98 -28.74
CA ASP A 66 28.22 26.87 -27.81
C ASP A 66 26.73 26.59 -27.64
N ILE A 67 25.90 27.63 -27.49
CA ILE A 67 24.44 27.50 -27.36
C ILE A 67 23.81 26.96 -28.65
N SER A 68 24.33 27.35 -29.81
CA SER A 68 23.86 26.79 -31.09
C SER A 68 24.19 25.31 -31.25
N THR A 69 25.27 24.85 -30.61
CA THR A 69 25.72 23.46 -30.64
C THR A 69 24.99 22.62 -29.57
N ASP A 70 24.81 23.18 -28.38
CA ASP A 70 24.06 22.58 -27.27
C ASP A 70 22.99 23.56 -26.75
N PRO A 71 21.74 23.44 -27.23
CA PRO A 71 20.63 24.26 -26.79
C PRO A 71 20.31 24.15 -25.28
N ASN A 72 20.82 23.12 -24.58
CA ASN A 72 20.66 23.00 -23.13
C ASN A 72 21.39 24.10 -22.35
N LEU A 73 22.35 24.78 -22.99
CA LEU A 73 23.08 25.92 -22.43
C LEU A 73 22.37 27.27 -22.64
N ALA A 74 21.15 27.26 -23.20
CA ALA A 74 20.36 28.47 -23.37
C ALA A 74 20.12 29.17 -22.03
N GLY A 75 20.46 30.47 -21.96
CA GLY A 75 20.38 31.27 -20.74
C GLY A 75 21.68 31.31 -19.91
N CYS A 76 22.74 30.62 -20.35
CA CYS A 76 24.04 30.57 -19.66
C CYS A 76 25.16 31.36 -20.36
N LEU A 77 24.83 32.31 -21.23
CA LEU A 77 25.81 33.12 -21.95
C LEU A 77 26.75 33.87 -20.98
N GLY A 78 28.06 33.78 -21.21
CA GLY A 78 29.06 34.52 -20.42
C GLY A 78 29.47 33.88 -19.09
N ILE A 79 28.87 32.75 -18.69
CA ILE A 79 29.31 31.95 -17.53
C ILE A 79 29.92 30.62 -17.99
N THR A 80 30.61 29.91 -17.10
CA THR A 80 31.18 28.60 -17.41
C THR A 80 30.08 27.53 -17.50
N ARG A 81 30.35 26.44 -18.22
CA ARG A 81 29.45 25.29 -18.30
C ARG A 81 29.16 24.67 -16.93
N ARG A 82 30.18 24.58 -16.08
CA ARG A 82 30.03 24.11 -14.69
C ARG A 82 29.11 25.03 -13.90
N GLN A 83 29.30 26.34 -13.99
CA GLN A 83 28.44 27.30 -13.30
C GLN A 83 26.99 27.21 -13.80
N CYS A 84 26.77 27.01 -15.10
CA CYS A 84 25.45 26.81 -15.68
C CYS A 84 24.72 25.61 -15.05
N ALA A 85 25.39 24.45 -15.00
CA ALA A 85 24.84 23.24 -14.38
C ALA A 85 24.55 23.41 -12.87
N GLN A 86 25.48 24.03 -12.14
CA GLN A 86 25.32 24.28 -10.70
C GLN A 86 24.19 25.27 -10.40
N ASN A 87 24.01 26.31 -11.23
CA ASN A 87 22.91 27.26 -11.09
C ASN A 87 21.56 26.57 -11.32
N GLU A 88 21.47 25.67 -12.31
CA GLU A 88 20.27 24.88 -12.56
C GLU A 88 19.96 23.94 -11.39
N ALA A 89 20.94 23.18 -10.91
CA ALA A 89 20.81 22.31 -9.74
C ALA A 89 20.33 23.08 -8.50
N THR A 90 20.94 24.25 -8.24
CA THR A 90 20.54 25.16 -7.15
C THR A 90 19.10 25.62 -7.31
N SER A 91 18.67 25.94 -8.53
CA SER A 91 17.31 26.37 -8.85
C SER A 91 16.28 25.25 -8.62
N ILE A 92 16.59 24.03 -9.05
CA ILE A 92 15.75 22.84 -8.82
C ILE A 92 15.62 22.58 -7.32
N ILE A 93 16.72 22.58 -6.58
CA ILE A 93 16.70 22.37 -5.11
C ILE A 93 15.88 23.46 -4.44
N THR A 94 16.12 24.72 -4.77
CA THR A 94 15.43 25.87 -4.17
C THR A 94 13.92 25.80 -4.41
N TRP A 95 13.51 25.45 -5.64
CA TRP A 95 12.11 25.27 -6.01
C TRP A 95 11.46 24.09 -5.26
N SER A 96 12.13 22.94 -5.23
CA SER A 96 11.61 21.73 -4.58
C SER A 96 11.51 21.88 -3.06
N ARG A 97 12.39 22.68 -2.43
CA ARG A 97 12.28 23.06 -1.01
C ARG A 97 11.08 23.97 -0.71
N GLY A 98 10.42 24.50 -1.74
CA GLY A 98 9.20 25.30 -1.62
C GLY A 98 9.41 26.80 -1.79
N SER A 99 10.53 27.25 -2.36
CA SER A 99 10.79 28.66 -2.67
C SER A 99 10.46 29.00 -4.12
N ALA A 100 10.14 30.26 -4.42
CA ALA A 100 9.81 30.68 -5.78
C ALA A 100 11.11 30.97 -6.50
N VAL A 101 11.19 30.55 -7.76
CA VAL A 101 12.36 30.79 -8.62
C VAL A 101 11.83 31.33 -9.94
N SER A 102 12.33 32.50 -10.34
CA SER A 102 11.91 33.15 -11.59
C SER A 102 12.14 32.23 -12.80
N GLY A 103 11.15 32.13 -13.68
CA GLY A 103 11.20 31.28 -14.87
C GLY A 103 10.82 29.81 -14.64
N LEU A 104 10.69 29.37 -13.38
CA LEU A 104 10.13 28.06 -13.02
C LEU A 104 8.64 28.18 -12.72
N ARG A 105 7.97 27.03 -12.59
CA ARG A 105 6.54 26.93 -12.26
C ARG A 105 6.19 27.74 -11.02
N ASP A 106 5.10 28.50 -11.08
CA ASP A 106 4.65 29.28 -9.93
C ASP A 106 4.21 28.36 -8.77
N ARG A 107 4.55 28.77 -7.55
CA ARG A 107 4.18 28.11 -6.30
C ARG A 107 3.23 28.96 -5.45
N THR A 108 2.81 30.11 -5.96
CA THR A 108 1.90 31.00 -5.26
C THR A 108 0.45 30.72 -5.62
N PHE A 109 -0.43 30.84 -4.63
CA PHE A 109 -1.87 30.65 -4.80
C PHE A 109 -2.63 31.48 -3.76
N ASN A 110 -3.89 31.76 -4.05
CA ASN A 110 -4.77 32.53 -3.18
C ASN A 110 -5.34 31.62 -2.09
N VAL A 111 -5.06 31.94 -0.82
CA VAL A 111 -5.61 31.26 0.36
C VAL A 111 -6.43 32.21 1.22
N VAL A 112 -7.43 31.68 1.89
CA VAL A 112 -8.14 32.40 2.93
C VAL A 112 -7.33 32.28 4.23
N ASN A 113 -6.93 33.41 4.81
CA ASN A 113 -6.24 33.42 6.10
C ASN A 113 -7.23 33.24 7.28
N ASP A 114 -6.72 33.12 8.50
CA ASP A 114 -7.53 32.95 9.72
C ASP A 114 -8.54 34.11 9.95
N ALA A 115 -8.33 35.27 9.30
CA ALA A 115 -9.22 36.43 9.34
C ALA A 115 -10.24 36.46 8.19
N GLY A 116 -10.32 35.42 7.36
CA GLY A 116 -11.25 35.34 6.23
C GLY A 116 -10.82 36.10 4.97
N ALA A 117 -9.64 36.73 4.95
CA ALA A 117 -9.13 37.48 3.81
C ALA A 117 -8.37 36.57 2.83
N ILE A 118 -8.55 36.80 1.52
CA ILE A 118 -7.76 36.14 0.49
C ILE A 118 -6.37 36.76 0.46
N VAL A 119 -5.34 35.97 0.74
CA VAL A 119 -3.93 36.34 0.68
C VAL A 119 -3.18 35.41 -0.27
N GLN A 120 -2.17 35.94 -0.96
CA GLN A 120 -1.29 35.10 -1.78
C GLN A 120 -0.27 34.41 -0.86
N ALA A 121 -0.24 33.08 -0.90
CA ALA A 121 0.69 32.28 -0.11
C ALA A 121 1.50 31.35 -1.02
N GLN A 122 2.74 31.08 -0.59
CA GLN A 122 3.61 30.12 -1.24
C GLN A 122 3.40 28.72 -0.66
N TRP A 123 3.05 27.75 -1.51
CA TRP A 123 2.85 26.36 -1.09
C TRP A 123 4.18 25.60 -1.01
N LYS A 124 4.42 24.94 0.13
CA LYS A 124 5.67 24.21 0.38
C LYS A 124 5.59 22.72 0.08
N LEU A 125 4.40 22.13 0.17
CA LEU A 125 4.17 20.69 0.01
C LEU A 125 3.70 20.37 -1.40
N GLY A 126 3.89 19.12 -1.84
CA GLY A 126 3.20 18.57 -3.00
C GLY A 126 1.73 18.28 -2.72
N ASP A 127 0.99 17.99 -3.77
CA ASP A 127 -0.32 17.33 -3.67
C ASP A 127 -0.17 15.91 -3.13
N VAL A 128 -1.03 15.54 -2.19
CA VAL A 128 -1.15 14.17 -1.67
C VAL A 128 -2.38 13.57 -2.34
N ILE A 129 -2.17 12.63 -3.27
CA ILE A 129 -3.26 12.10 -4.09
C ILE A 129 -3.72 10.74 -3.56
N ASN A 130 -2.82 9.74 -3.50
CA ASN A 130 -3.19 8.36 -3.15
C ASN A 130 -2.44 7.82 -1.93
N SER A 131 -1.48 8.57 -1.41
CA SER A 131 -0.77 8.20 -0.19
C SER A 131 -1.58 8.64 1.03
N SER A 132 -2.39 7.72 1.57
CA SER A 132 -3.13 7.99 2.81
C SER A 132 -2.15 8.18 3.97
N PRO A 133 -2.31 9.22 4.82
CA PRO A 133 -1.44 9.42 5.97
C PRO A 133 -1.48 8.23 6.95
N VAL A 134 -0.30 7.76 7.36
CA VAL A 134 -0.14 6.66 8.33
C VAL A 134 0.42 7.20 9.63
N ILE A 135 -0.34 7.04 10.71
CA ILE A 135 0.07 7.45 12.06
C ILE A 135 0.84 6.32 12.72
N VAL A 136 2.05 6.62 13.20
CA VAL A 136 2.90 5.72 13.96
C VAL A 136 2.99 6.23 15.38
N GLY A 137 2.41 5.50 16.32
CA GLY A 137 2.45 5.74 17.77
C GLY A 137 3.03 4.54 18.49
N ALA A 138 2.44 4.14 19.63
CA ALA A 138 2.85 2.92 20.35
C ALA A 138 3.00 1.71 19.42
N PRO A 139 4.00 0.83 19.63
CA PRO A 139 4.12 -0.42 18.87
C PRO A 139 2.80 -1.22 18.88
N ARG A 140 2.31 -1.57 17.69
CA ARG A 140 0.93 -2.04 17.49
C ARG A 140 0.80 -3.56 17.42
N GLU A 141 1.91 -4.25 17.16
CA GLU A 141 1.88 -5.66 16.76
C GLU A 141 1.74 -6.61 17.93
N ARG A 142 2.13 -6.16 19.14
CA ARG A 142 1.94 -6.88 20.41
C ARG A 142 2.34 -8.36 20.33
N TYR A 143 3.49 -8.66 19.72
CA TYR A 143 4.03 -10.02 19.62
C TYR A 143 4.30 -10.67 20.99
N ASP A 144 4.43 -9.86 22.05
CA ASP A 144 4.44 -10.28 23.45
C ASP A 144 3.14 -10.99 23.85
N VAL A 145 1.99 -10.45 23.43
CA VAL A 145 0.66 -11.02 23.73
C VAL A 145 0.28 -12.11 22.74
N LEU A 146 0.54 -11.89 21.44
CA LEU A 146 0.11 -12.80 20.39
C LEU A 146 0.93 -14.10 20.37
N TYR A 147 2.26 -14.00 20.53
CA TYR A 147 3.18 -15.14 20.40
C TYR A 147 3.93 -15.49 21.69
N GLY A 148 3.87 -14.64 22.72
CA GLY A 148 4.65 -14.82 23.95
C GLY A 148 6.11 -14.37 23.83
N ASP A 149 6.44 -13.48 22.89
CA ASP A 149 7.81 -12.97 22.73
C ASP A 149 8.12 -11.90 23.79
N THR A 150 8.80 -12.32 24.86
CA THR A 150 9.19 -11.45 25.97
C THR A 150 10.17 -10.33 25.57
N THR A 151 10.93 -10.49 24.48
CA THR A 151 11.82 -9.45 23.97
C THR A 151 11.04 -8.31 23.32
N TYR A 152 9.89 -8.60 22.71
CA TYR A 152 9.00 -7.58 22.18
C TYR A 152 8.36 -6.76 23.31
N ALA A 153 8.11 -7.35 24.48
CA ALA A 153 7.58 -6.61 25.63
C ALA A 153 8.54 -5.48 26.05
N GLN A 154 9.86 -5.70 25.98
CA GLN A 154 10.86 -4.66 26.26
C GLN A 154 10.77 -3.52 25.23
N PHE A 155 10.65 -3.86 23.95
CA PHE A 155 10.45 -2.89 22.87
C PHE A 155 9.15 -2.09 23.02
N PHE A 156 8.04 -2.75 23.33
CA PHE A 156 6.75 -2.10 23.59
C PHE A 156 6.86 -1.14 24.77
N GLN A 157 7.45 -1.54 25.90
CA GLN A 157 7.61 -0.65 27.05
C GLN A 157 8.49 0.56 26.75
N ARG A 158 9.52 0.40 25.91
CA ARG A 158 10.39 1.50 25.48
C ARG A 158 9.66 2.57 24.66
N TYR A 159 8.72 2.15 23.81
CA TYR A 159 8.09 3.02 22.80
C TYR A 159 6.58 3.24 22.93
N LYS A 160 5.92 2.67 23.94
CA LYS A 160 4.46 2.86 24.17
C LYS A 160 4.03 4.33 24.26
N ASP A 161 4.91 5.20 24.77
CA ASP A 161 4.67 6.63 24.98
C ASP A 161 5.47 7.50 23.97
N ARG A 162 5.96 6.93 22.86
CA ARG A 162 6.73 7.69 21.85
C ARG A 162 5.86 8.75 21.17
N ARG A 163 6.51 9.80 20.66
CA ARG A 163 5.87 10.82 19.82
C ARG A 163 5.17 10.14 18.65
N GLN A 164 3.92 10.50 18.42
CA GLN A 164 3.21 10.05 17.24
C GLN A 164 3.64 10.88 16.03
N VAL A 165 3.90 10.19 14.92
CA VAL A 165 4.33 10.80 13.67
C VAL A 165 3.39 10.35 12.54
N ALA A 166 2.93 11.31 11.74
CA ALA A 166 2.14 11.06 10.55
C ALA A 166 3.06 11.02 9.33
N TYR A 167 3.05 9.90 8.60
CA TYR A 167 3.84 9.72 7.38
C TYR A 167 2.95 9.70 6.15
N MET A 168 3.31 10.44 5.11
CA MET A 168 2.62 10.39 3.82
C MET A 168 3.56 10.73 2.67
N GLY A 169 3.41 10.02 1.55
CA GLY A 169 4.04 10.38 0.29
C GLY A 169 3.32 11.54 -0.37
N ALA A 170 4.07 12.41 -1.05
CA ALA A 170 3.52 13.48 -1.84
C ALA A 170 4.14 13.57 -3.24
N ASN A 171 3.41 14.27 -4.09
CA ASN A 171 3.73 14.44 -5.50
C ASN A 171 4.88 15.44 -5.76
N ASP A 172 5.47 16.02 -4.73
CA ASP A 172 6.68 16.84 -4.81
C ASP A 172 7.98 16.01 -4.75
N GLY A 173 7.87 14.67 -4.76
CA GLY A 173 9.01 13.77 -4.71
C GLY A 173 9.33 13.22 -3.34
N MET A 174 8.57 13.59 -2.32
CA MET A 174 8.96 13.39 -0.93
C MET A 174 8.03 12.44 -0.17
N LEU A 175 8.61 11.65 0.72
CA LEU A 175 7.92 11.16 1.92
C LEU A 175 8.03 12.23 2.99
N HIS A 176 6.91 12.67 3.56
CA HIS A 176 6.88 13.65 4.64
C HIS A 176 6.55 13.00 5.98
N ALA A 177 7.15 13.51 7.05
CA ALA A 177 6.88 13.15 8.44
C ALA A 177 6.40 14.36 9.21
N PHE A 178 5.20 14.30 9.81
CA PHE A 178 4.61 15.39 10.58
C PHE A 178 4.43 15.00 12.05
N ASN A 179 4.67 15.95 12.95
CA ASN A 179 4.46 15.76 14.37
C ASN A 179 2.97 15.65 14.71
N ALA A 180 2.49 14.46 15.05
CA ALA A 180 1.13 14.26 15.58
C ALA A 180 1.07 14.44 17.11
N GLY A 181 2.23 14.60 17.77
CA GLY A 181 2.34 14.88 19.20
C GLY A 181 2.35 13.63 20.08
N PHE A 182 2.36 13.84 21.39
CA PHE A 182 2.26 12.80 22.40
C PHE A 182 0.82 12.65 22.85
N PHE A 183 0.34 11.42 22.83
CA PHE A 183 -0.98 11.06 23.35
C PHE A 183 -0.99 11.17 24.87
N LYS A 184 -1.96 11.92 25.43
CA LYS A 184 -2.16 12.07 26.87
C LYS A 184 -3.60 11.74 27.24
N THR A 185 -3.73 10.99 28.32
CA THR A 185 -4.98 10.74 29.05
C THR A 185 -4.85 11.44 30.39
N ASP A 186 -5.52 12.59 30.53
CA ASP A 186 -5.48 13.36 31.77
C ASP A 186 -6.73 13.09 32.60
N GLU A 187 -6.55 12.89 33.90
CA GLU A 187 -7.64 12.68 34.87
C GLU A 187 -8.18 14.01 35.47
N SER A 188 -7.86 15.16 34.86
CA SER A 188 -8.22 16.49 35.38
C SER A 188 -8.76 17.41 34.28
N PRO A 189 -9.90 18.11 34.50
CA PRO A 189 -10.47 19.03 33.52
C PRO A 189 -9.61 20.29 33.33
N ILE A 190 -9.48 20.74 32.07
CA ILE A 190 -8.68 21.92 31.66
C ILE A 190 -9.16 23.23 32.31
N ASP A 191 -10.45 23.34 32.63
CA ASP A 191 -11.09 24.55 33.17
C ASP A 191 -11.82 24.31 34.51
N GLY A 192 -11.65 23.13 35.12
CA GLY A 192 -12.38 22.76 36.34
C GLY A 192 -13.86 22.39 36.12
N THR A 193 -14.36 22.41 34.88
CA THR A 193 -15.80 22.20 34.57
C THR A 193 -16.06 21.09 33.53
N GLY A 194 -15.02 20.44 33.01
CA GLY A 194 -15.11 19.35 32.04
C GLY A 194 -15.13 17.92 32.63
N PRO A 195 -15.33 16.88 31.78
CA PRO A 195 -15.26 15.48 32.19
C PRO A 195 -13.87 15.13 32.75
N THR A 196 -13.86 14.28 33.78
CA THR A 196 -12.66 13.86 34.52
C THR A 196 -11.64 13.11 33.67
N VAL A 197 -11.99 12.59 32.50
CA VAL A 197 -11.05 11.95 31.58
C VAL A 197 -11.03 12.72 30.27
N GLN A 198 -9.90 13.35 29.97
CA GLN A 198 -9.66 14.03 28.69
C GLN A 198 -8.57 13.32 27.90
N VAL A 199 -8.80 13.16 26.59
CA VAL A 199 -7.86 12.59 25.65
C VAL A 199 -7.38 13.69 24.73
N ARG A 200 -6.06 13.93 24.68
CA ARG A 200 -5.48 14.99 23.84
C ARG A 200 -4.10 14.66 23.31
N PHE A 201 -3.69 15.36 22.26
CA PHE A 201 -2.32 15.38 21.76
C PHE A 201 -1.60 16.63 22.26
N THR A 202 -0.36 16.47 22.72
CA THR A 202 0.46 17.58 23.22
C THR A 202 1.85 17.55 22.59
N THR A 203 2.53 18.69 22.56
CA THR A 203 3.92 18.75 22.08
C THR A 203 4.93 18.22 23.11
N THR A 204 4.50 18.09 24.37
CA THR A 204 5.30 17.63 25.50
C THR A 204 5.13 16.13 25.77
N PRO A 205 6.20 15.36 26.02
CA PRO A 205 6.08 13.97 26.41
C PRO A 205 5.29 13.79 27.71
N LYS A 206 4.79 12.58 27.95
CA LYS A 206 4.23 12.17 29.24
C LYS A 206 5.38 12.05 30.24
N GLN A 207 5.40 12.90 31.27
CA GLN A 207 6.30 12.69 32.40
C GLN A 207 5.66 11.65 33.34
N LEU A 208 6.26 10.46 33.41
CA LEU A 208 5.86 9.46 34.40
C LEU A 208 6.36 9.96 35.76
N HIS A 209 5.44 10.29 36.67
CA HIS A 209 5.71 10.61 38.08
C HIS A 209 6.78 11.70 38.34
N GLY A 210 6.94 12.67 37.44
CA GLY A 210 7.95 13.73 37.60
C GLY A 210 9.41 13.26 37.48
N SER A 211 9.64 12.06 36.95
CA SER A 211 10.98 11.47 36.80
C SER A 211 11.35 11.29 35.33
N THR A 212 12.56 11.73 34.96
CA THR A 212 13.26 11.33 33.73
C THR A 212 14.01 9.99 33.89
N ASP A 213 13.96 9.42 35.09
CA ASP A 213 14.76 8.29 35.52
C ASP A 213 14.08 6.97 35.16
N CYS A 214 14.86 6.05 34.59
CA CYS A 214 14.43 4.74 34.16
C CYS A 214 14.21 3.75 35.33
N ALA A 215 14.35 4.20 36.58
CA ALA A 215 14.34 3.40 37.83
C ALA A 215 13.04 2.61 38.16
N GLY A 216 12.11 2.48 37.22
CA GLY A 216 10.89 1.66 37.36
C GLY A 216 10.47 0.90 36.11
N LEU A 217 11.31 0.86 35.07
CA LEU A 217 11.08 0.11 33.84
C LEU A 217 12.27 -0.85 33.62
N PRO A 218 12.08 -2.03 33.00
CA PRO A 218 13.18 -2.89 32.57
C PRO A 218 13.87 -2.25 31.36
N CYS A 219 14.55 -1.14 31.58
CA CYS A 219 15.52 -0.58 30.65
C CYS A 219 16.82 -1.39 30.74
N ASP A 220 17.56 -1.42 29.65
CA ASP A 220 18.98 -1.73 29.70
C ASP A 220 19.66 -0.84 30.77
N ALA A 221 20.54 -1.42 31.59
CA ALA A 221 21.30 -0.70 32.62
C ALA A 221 22.16 0.45 32.05
N ALA A 222 22.37 0.49 30.73
CA ALA A 222 23.07 1.55 30.02
C ALA A 222 22.24 2.82 29.75
N VAL A 223 20.91 2.82 29.92
CA VAL A 223 20.03 3.96 29.61
C VAL A 223 19.49 4.57 30.90
N THR A 224 20.08 5.69 31.33
CA THR A 224 19.75 6.35 32.61
C THR A 224 18.78 7.52 32.48
N GLN A 225 18.48 8.02 31.26
CA GLN A 225 17.54 9.13 31.04
C GLN A 225 16.82 9.07 29.67
N TYR A 226 15.55 9.49 29.64
CA TYR A 226 14.80 9.78 28.39
C TYR A 226 15.21 11.16 27.83
N ALA A 227 16.03 11.20 26.78
CA ALA A 227 16.33 12.44 26.06
C ALA A 227 15.33 12.68 24.92
N PHE A 228 14.25 13.42 25.19
CA PHE A 228 13.38 13.96 24.14
C PHE A 228 13.95 15.28 23.62
N ARG A 229 13.73 15.61 22.34
CA ARG A 229 14.16 16.89 21.78
C ARG A 229 13.50 18.05 22.55
N THR A 230 14.31 19.00 23.01
CA THR A 230 13.85 20.17 23.80
C THR A 230 13.22 21.27 22.93
N ASP A 231 13.43 21.24 21.61
CA ASP A 231 12.87 22.14 20.61
C ASP A 231 11.54 21.63 20.03
N ALA A 232 10.65 21.12 20.90
CA ALA A 232 9.43 20.39 20.53
C ALA A 232 8.65 21.07 19.38
N PRO A 233 8.65 20.46 18.17
CA PRO A 233 7.96 21.02 17.01
C PRO A 233 6.46 21.19 17.32
N LEU A 234 5.80 22.17 16.70
CA LEU A 234 4.35 22.34 16.84
C LEU A 234 3.62 21.08 16.33
N LEU A 235 2.37 20.88 16.77
CA LEU A 235 1.52 19.85 16.16
C LEU A 235 1.30 20.19 14.68
N GLY A 236 1.40 19.18 13.82
CA GLY A 236 1.36 19.34 12.37
C GLY A 236 2.64 19.93 11.74
N ALA A 237 3.68 20.25 12.53
CA ALA A 237 4.97 20.67 11.97
C ALA A 237 5.64 19.49 11.24
N GLU A 238 6.21 19.76 10.07
CA GLU A 238 7.04 18.82 9.34
C GLU A 238 8.35 18.59 10.12
N LEU A 239 8.58 17.36 10.55
CA LEU A 239 9.77 16.93 11.28
C LEU A 239 10.95 16.75 10.32
N TRP A 240 10.68 16.06 9.21
CA TRP A 240 11.62 15.82 8.13
C TRP A 240 10.85 15.36 6.88
N ALA A 241 11.53 15.40 5.74
CA ALA A 241 11.08 14.73 4.52
C ALA A 241 12.23 13.93 3.90
N PHE A 242 11.91 12.95 3.07
CA PHE A 242 12.90 12.10 2.39
C PHE A 242 12.62 12.01 0.89
N ILE A 243 13.65 12.24 0.07
CA ILE A 243 13.61 12.06 -1.38
C ILE A 243 14.40 10.80 -1.75
N PRO A 244 13.75 9.80 -2.36
CA PRO A 244 14.44 8.63 -2.90
C PRO A 244 15.35 9.01 -4.07
N GLN A 245 16.57 8.46 -4.13
CA GLN A 245 17.52 8.73 -5.23
C GLN A 245 16.91 8.51 -6.61
N ASP A 246 16.17 7.41 -6.76
CA ASP A 246 15.55 6.97 -8.01
C ASP A 246 14.56 8.00 -8.60
N LEU A 247 14.21 9.01 -7.81
CA LEU A 247 13.27 10.05 -8.16
C LEU A 247 13.92 11.43 -8.37
N LEU A 248 15.18 11.62 -7.93
CA LEU A 248 15.90 12.90 -8.05
C LEU A 248 15.91 13.48 -9.47
N PRO A 249 16.15 12.69 -10.56
CA PRO A 249 16.19 13.25 -11.91
C PRO A 249 14.84 13.78 -12.40
N GLN A 250 13.75 13.33 -11.76
CA GLN A 250 12.39 13.62 -12.17
C GLN A 250 11.92 14.96 -11.59
N LEU A 251 12.52 15.41 -10.47
CA LEU A 251 12.18 16.68 -9.82
C LEU A 251 12.26 17.89 -10.76
N ARG A 252 13.11 17.84 -11.79
CA ARG A 252 13.21 18.89 -12.80
C ARG A 252 11.89 19.13 -13.54
N TRP A 253 11.03 18.13 -13.72
CA TRP A 253 9.75 18.33 -14.42
C TRP A 253 8.73 19.05 -13.56
N LEU A 254 8.75 18.84 -12.25
CA LEU A 254 7.91 19.59 -11.31
C LEU A 254 8.16 21.09 -11.39
N THR A 255 9.36 21.52 -11.80
CA THR A 255 9.72 22.94 -11.92
C THR A 255 9.32 23.57 -13.25
N VAL A 256 8.88 22.79 -14.25
CA VAL A 256 8.55 23.31 -15.58
C VAL A 256 7.20 24.05 -15.54
N PRO A 257 7.08 25.28 -16.08
CA PRO A 257 5.82 26.03 -16.06
C PRO A 257 4.63 25.29 -16.70
N ASN A 258 4.86 24.62 -17.84
CA ASN A 258 3.87 23.80 -18.54
C ASN A 258 3.92 22.34 -18.05
N TYR A 259 3.95 22.14 -16.74
CA TYR A 259 4.00 20.82 -16.12
C TYR A 259 2.78 20.00 -16.51
N ASP A 260 3.04 18.84 -17.09
CA ASP A 260 2.06 17.80 -17.29
C ASP A 260 2.15 16.82 -16.12
N HIS A 261 1.02 16.51 -15.48
CA HIS A 261 1.00 15.81 -14.20
C HIS A 261 1.69 14.45 -14.29
N ALA A 262 2.52 14.16 -13.29
CA ALA A 262 3.25 12.92 -13.13
C ALA A 262 3.27 12.60 -11.64
N TYR A 263 3.04 11.33 -11.29
CA TYR A 263 3.13 10.85 -9.92
C TYR A 263 4.59 10.74 -9.47
N TYR A 264 4.82 10.88 -8.16
CA TYR A 264 6.12 10.79 -7.52
C TYR A 264 6.10 9.76 -6.38
N VAL A 265 6.28 10.16 -5.11
CA VAL A 265 6.10 9.24 -3.97
C VAL A 265 4.61 9.22 -3.62
N ASP A 266 3.88 8.23 -4.11
CA ASP A 266 2.41 8.21 -4.01
C ASP A 266 1.85 6.94 -3.37
N LEU A 267 2.70 5.95 -3.05
CA LEU A 267 2.25 4.76 -2.32
C LEU A 267 1.98 5.12 -0.86
N THR A 268 0.87 4.62 -0.30
CA THR A 268 0.63 4.70 1.14
C THR A 268 1.73 3.91 1.88
N PRO A 269 2.47 4.51 2.83
CA PRO A 269 3.56 3.82 3.51
C PRO A 269 3.06 2.59 4.27
N LYS A 270 3.79 1.48 4.18
CA LYS A 270 3.56 0.31 5.04
C LYS A 270 4.46 0.42 6.27
N VAL A 271 3.87 0.44 7.46
CA VAL A 271 4.61 0.43 8.72
C VAL A 271 4.40 -0.92 9.41
N THR A 272 5.45 -1.46 10.00
CA THR A 272 5.40 -2.67 10.83
C THR A 272 6.58 -2.69 11.80
N ASP A 273 6.41 -3.37 12.91
CA ASP A 273 7.53 -3.73 13.77
C ASP A 273 8.22 -5.01 13.24
N ALA A 274 9.55 -5.08 13.33
CA ALA A 274 10.34 -6.24 12.90
C ALA A 274 11.60 -6.42 13.76
N ARG A 275 12.02 -7.68 13.96
CA ARG A 275 13.27 -8.02 14.66
C ARG A 275 14.39 -8.27 13.65
N ILE A 276 14.97 -7.18 13.16
CA ILE A 276 16.03 -7.22 12.13
C ILE A 276 17.31 -6.48 12.54
N PHE A 277 17.27 -5.77 13.66
CA PHE A 277 18.36 -4.91 14.10
C PHE A 277 19.30 -5.64 15.04
N THR A 278 20.52 -5.13 15.14
CA THR A 278 21.39 -5.47 16.28
C THR A 278 20.77 -4.88 17.53
N ALA A 279 20.72 -5.65 18.62
CA ALA A 279 20.14 -5.16 19.87
C ALA A 279 20.95 -3.96 20.41
N ASP A 280 20.26 -2.85 20.66
CA ASP A 280 20.82 -1.64 21.24
C ASP A 280 19.74 -0.85 22.00
N ALA A 281 20.05 0.37 22.45
CA ALA A 281 19.13 1.20 23.23
C ALA A 281 17.90 1.72 22.45
N ASP A 282 18.01 1.86 21.12
CA ASP A 282 16.89 2.18 20.25
C ASP A 282 16.16 0.91 19.77
N HIS A 283 16.86 -0.24 19.75
CA HIS A 283 16.35 -1.52 19.30
C HIS A 283 16.41 -2.62 20.38
N PRO A 284 15.68 -2.50 21.51
CA PRO A 284 15.65 -3.54 22.54
C PRO A 284 15.32 -4.92 21.95
N GLY A 285 16.15 -5.92 22.23
CA GLY A 285 15.99 -7.28 21.68
C GLY A 285 16.13 -7.37 20.16
N GLY A 286 16.65 -6.34 19.49
CA GLY A 286 16.77 -6.27 18.01
C GLY A 286 15.49 -5.83 17.30
N TRP A 287 14.46 -5.43 18.05
CA TRP A 287 13.19 -4.93 17.51
C TRP A 287 13.28 -3.47 17.09
N GLY A 288 12.62 -3.14 15.98
CA GLY A 288 12.42 -1.75 15.55
C GLY A 288 11.15 -1.58 14.73
N THR A 289 10.73 -0.33 14.53
CA THR A 289 9.62 0.02 13.64
C THR A 289 10.18 0.48 12.31
N ILE A 290 9.82 -0.20 11.24
CA ILE A 290 10.22 0.17 9.87
C ILE A 290 9.06 0.77 9.10
N LEU A 291 9.42 1.61 8.12
CA LEU A 291 8.52 2.17 7.12
C LEU A 291 8.99 1.75 5.73
N ILE A 292 8.06 1.28 4.92
CA ILE A 292 8.27 0.92 3.51
C ILE A 292 7.47 1.86 2.64
N GLY A 293 8.16 2.67 1.84
CA GLY A 293 7.57 3.59 0.86
C GLY A 293 7.75 3.12 -0.57
N GLY A 294 7.02 3.72 -1.50
CA GLY A 294 7.08 3.41 -2.93
C GLY A 294 6.46 4.51 -3.78
N PHE A 295 6.66 4.44 -5.09
CA PHE A 295 6.26 5.50 -6.01
C PHE A 295 4.87 5.28 -6.61
N ARG A 296 4.30 4.08 -6.44
CA ARG A 296 3.02 3.69 -7.02
C ARG A 296 3.05 3.77 -8.55
N LEU A 297 2.41 4.77 -9.15
CA LEU A 297 2.48 5.04 -10.59
C LEU A 297 3.54 6.09 -10.95
N GLY A 298 4.29 6.59 -9.98
CA GLY A 298 5.40 7.51 -10.19
C GLY A 298 6.68 6.78 -10.58
N GLY A 299 7.67 7.54 -11.05
CA GLY A 299 8.94 6.98 -11.48
C GLY A 299 8.97 6.58 -12.96
N SER A 300 9.83 5.62 -13.28
CA SER A 300 9.93 5.00 -14.61
C SER A 300 10.19 3.51 -14.49
N CYS A 301 10.11 2.75 -15.57
CA CYS A 301 10.43 1.33 -15.55
C CYS A 301 11.09 0.87 -16.85
N THR A 302 11.90 -0.20 -16.82
CA THR A 302 12.59 -0.74 -18.00
C THR A 302 11.63 -1.07 -19.13
N ASN A 303 10.56 -1.78 -18.80
CA ASN A 303 9.58 -2.27 -19.77
C ASN A 303 8.49 -1.23 -20.09
N CYS A 304 8.65 0.02 -19.64
CA CYS A 304 7.63 1.04 -19.83
C CYS A 304 7.55 1.45 -21.31
N THR A 305 6.43 1.14 -21.96
CA THR A 305 6.22 1.45 -23.39
C THR A 305 6.04 2.96 -23.58
N SER A 306 6.62 3.51 -24.66
CA SER A 306 6.64 4.92 -25.11
C SER A 306 5.81 5.94 -24.32
N GLY A 307 6.43 7.05 -23.88
CA GLY A 307 5.75 8.15 -23.20
C GLY A 307 6.44 8.56 -21.90
N LYS A 308 5.68 9.08 -20.92
CA LYS A 308 6.19 9.61 -19.63
C LYS A 308 6.97 8.61 -18.76
N GLY A 309 6.93 7.31 -19.07
CA GLY A 309 7.49 6.25 -18.24
C GLY A 309 8.75 5.56 -18.71
N THR A 310 9.32 5.93 -19.87
CA THR A 310 10.58 5.33 -20.34
C THR A 310 11.67 5.45 -19.28
N PRO A 311 12.63 4.49 -19.22
CA PRO A 311 13.69 4.51 -18.23
C PRO A 311 14.36 5.88 -18.18
N ARG A 312 14.46 6.46 -16.98
CA ARG A 312 15.15 7.75 -16.84
C ARG A 312 16.63 7.50 -16.81
N VAL A 313 17.26 7.84 -17.94
CA VAL A 313 18.69 7.74 -18.15
C VAL A 313 19.29 9.12 -17.94
N VAL A 314 20.28 9.22 -17.07
CA VAL A 314 21.10 10.43 -16.90
C VAL A 314 22.53 10.08 -17.25
N GLN A 315 23.13 10.90 -18.09
CA GLN A 315 24.55 10.86 -18.38
C GLN A 315 25.23 11.98 -17.61
N ALA A 316 26.12 11.63 -16.69
CA ALA A 316 26.83 12.59 -15.86
C ALA A 316 28.10 11.93 -15.30
N ASP A 317 29.03 12.73 -14.78
CA ASP A 317 30.14 12.23 -13.99
C ASP A 317 29.64 11.97 -12.56
N PHE A 318 29.23 10.73 -12.26
CA PHE A 318 28.67 10.39 -10.95
C PHE A 318 29.73 10.00 -9.90
N ASN A 319 30.91 9.57 -10.34
CA ASN A 319 32.02 9.17 -9.47
C ASN A 319 33.01 10.32 -9.21
N TYR A 320 32.78 11.50 -9.79
CA TYR A 320 33.57 12.72 -9.63
C TYR A 320 35.02 12.58 -10.08
N ASN A 321 35.27 11.76 -11.11
CA ASN A 321 36.61 11.55 -11.66
C ASN A 321 37.02 12.59 -12.73
N GLY A 322 36.14 13.56 -13.04
CA GLY A 322 36.39 14.63 -14.00
C GLY A 322 36.04 14.27 -15.44
N THR A 323 35.48 13.07 -15.67
CA THR A 323 35.09 12.61 -17.01
C THR A 323 33.69 12.02 -16.99
N THR A 324 32.93 12.25 -18.06
CA THR A 324 31.64 11.56 -18.27
C THR A 324 31.85 10.24 -19.04
N THR A 325 33.07 9.71 -19.05
CA THR A 325 33.50 8.47 -19.72
C THR A 325 34.23 7.61 -18.70
N ASP A 326 33.53 6.67 -18.10
CA ASP A 326 34.09 5.84 -17.03
C ASP A 326 34.41 4.42 -17.53
N THR A 327 35.55 3.89 -17.11
CA THR A 327 35.94 2.48 -17.27
C THR A 327 35.64 1.67 -16.01
N GLY A 328 35.19 2.31 -14.92
CA GLY A 328 34.83 1.72 -13.62
C GLY A 328 33.62 0.78 -13.63
N ASN A 329 32.86 0.72 -14.74
CA ASN A 329 31.80 -0.29 -14.98
C ASN A 329 32.26 -1.44 -15.89
N GLY A 330 33.58 -1.62 -16.03
CA GLY A 330 34.17 -2.74 -16.77
C GLY A 330 34.08 -2.64 -18.30
N THR A 331 33.81 -1.48 -18.89
CA THR A 331 33.96 -1.27 -20.35
C THR A 331 34.10 0.23 -20.68
N SER A 332 34.85 0.56 -21.72
CA SER A 332 34.99 1.92 -22.25
C SER A 332 33.65 2.48 -22.72
N GLY A 333 33.13 3.52 -22.07
CA GLY A 333 31.86 4.17 -22.44
C GLY A 333 31.49 5.32 -21.52
N SER A 334 30.47 6.11 -21.91
CA SER A 334 29.98 7.21 -21.08
C SER A 334 29.32 6.74 -19.78
N ASP A 335 29.43 7.51 -18.69
CA ASP A 335 28.81 7.22 -17.39
C ASP A 335 27.30 7.52 -17.45
N TYR A 336 26.52 6.45 -17.60
CA TYR A 336 25.06 6.48 -17.61
C TYR A 336 24.51 5.81 -16.35
N ARG A 337 23.50 6.43 -15.75
CA ARG A 337 22.69 5.80 -14.71
C ARG A 337 21.23 5.76 -15.11
N VAL A 338 20.58 4.64 -14.78
CA VAL A 338 19.14 4.44 -15.02
C VAL A 338 18.42 4.45 -13.68
N PHE A 339 17.43 5.33 -13.58
CA PHE A 339 16.61 5.51 -12.38
C PHE A 339 15.26 4.88 -12.66
N LEU A 340 14.83 3.98 -11.76
CA LEU A 340 13.61 3.17 -11.93
C LEU A 340 12.73 3.33 -10.70
N SER A 341 11.44 3.04 -10.87
CA SER A 341 10.50 3.00 -9.76
C SER A 341 11.00 2.01 -8.71
N SER A 342 10.97 2.44 -7.46
CA SER A 342 11.55 1.66 -6.37
C SER A 342 10.67 1.67 -5.13
N TYR A 343 10.95 0.69 -4.27
CA TYR A 343 10.56 0.71 -2.88
C TYR A 343 11.76 1.09 -2.04
N PHE A 344 11.53 1.72 -0.90
CA PHE A 344 12.59 2.07 0.04
C PHE A 344 12.15 1.74 1.46
N VAL A 345 13.09 1.28 2.28
CA VAL A 345 12.82 0.91 3.68
C VAL A 345 13.61 1.82 4.61
N MET A 346 12.93 2.40 5.59
CA MET A 346 13.52 3.27 6.59
C MET A 346 13.26 2.71 7.99
N ASP A 347 14.26 2.83 8.85
CA ASP A 347 14.12 2.70 10.30
C ASP A 347 13.62 4.03 10.86
N ILE A 348 12.42 3.99 11.43
CA ILE A 348 11.69 5.11 12.04
C ILE A 348 11.41 4.84 13.51
N THR A 349 12.17 3.94 14.13
CA THR A 349 11.92 3.41 15.46
C THR A 349 11.87 4.53 16.50
N ASN A 350 12.88 5.41 16.47
CA ASN A 350 13.02 6.54 17.38
C ASN A 350 12.72 7.86 16.64
N PRO A 351 11.53 8.47 16.84
CA PRO A 351 11.13 9.71 16.17
C PRO A 351 11.90 10.95 16.66
N GLU A 352 12.73 10.82 17.70
CA GLU A 352 13.56 11.91 18.22
C GLU A 352 14.95 11.95 17.55
N LYS A 353 15.26 10.97 16.68
CA LYS A 353 16.48 10.91 15.87
C LYS A 353 16.13 11.03 14.39
N GLU A 354 17.14 11.34 13.57
CA GLU A 354 16.98 11.29 12.12
C GLU A 354 16.68 9.86 11.67
N PRO A 355 15.75 9.67 10.72
CA PRO A 355 15.44 8.34 10.22
C PRO A 355 16.64 7.78 9.45
N ARG A 356 16.77 6.45 9.45
CA ARG A 356 17.87 5.78 8.74
C ARG A 356 17.31 4.98 7.57
N LEU A 357 17.78 5.28 6.37
CA LEU A 357 17.50 4.47 5.19
C LEU A 357 18.23 3.12 5.32
N LEU A 358 17.51 2.02 5.20
CA LEU A 358 18.07 0.66 5.31
C LEU A 358 18.57 0.17 3.96
N TRP A 359 17.69 0.21 2.96
CA TRP A 359 17.98 -0.20 1.58
C TRP A 359 16.86 0.28 0.64
N VAL A 360 17.14 0.23 -0.66
CA VAL A 360 16.20 0.53 -1.74
C VAL A 360 16.09 -0.69 -2.64
N PHE A 361 14.88 -1.02 -3.07
CA PHE A 361 14.60 -2.11 -4.00
C PHE A 361 14.02 -1.58 -5.32
N ARG A 362 14.83 -1.68 -6.36
CA ARG A 362 14.49 -1.55 -7.78
C ARG A 362 14.98 -2.78 -8.54
N ASP A 363 14.31 -3.13 -9.62
CA ASP A 363 14.75 -4.21 -10.50
C ASP A 363 14.20 -3.96 -11.91
N LYS A 364 14.94 -4.37 -12.95
CA LYS A 364 14.50 -4.24 -14.35
C LYS A 364 13.15 -4.92 -14.62
N ASP A 365 12.80 -5.95 -13.84
CA ASP A 365 11.55 -6.70 -13.96
C ASP A 365 10.48 -6.24 -12.95
N LEU A 366 10.67 -5.14 -12.21
CA LEU A 366 9.74 -4.71 -11.16
C LEU A 366 8.49 -3.98 -11.69
N GLY A 367 8.62 -3.20 -12.76
CA GLY A 367 7.57 -2.28 -13.21
C GLY A 367 7.43 -1.05 -12.29
N LEU A 368 6.29 -0.35 -12.37
CA LEU A 368 5.93 0.75 -11.46
C LEU A 368 5.48 0.16 -10.09
N THR A 369 5.79 0.79 -8.96
CA THR A 369 5.65 0.18 -7.62
C THR A 369 4.25 0.32 -7.00
N THR A 370 3.21 -0.17 -7.69
CA THR A 370 1.79 -0.02 -7.30
C THR A 370 1.31 -0.92 -6.17
N ALA A 371 1.97 -2.04 -5.93
CA ALA A 371 1.53 -3.05 -4.96
C ALA A 371 1.95 -2.68 -3.52
N LYS A 372 1.01 -2.70 -2.58
CA LYS A 372 1.35 -2.58 -1.15
C LYS A 372 2.12 -3.83 -0.70
N PRO A 373 3.25 -3.66 0.01
CA PRO A 373 4.06 -4.78 0.46
C PRO A 373 3.45 -5.51 1.65
N ALA A 374 3.73 -6.82 1.75
CA ALA A 374 3.44 -7.64 2.91
C ALA A 374 4.75 -8.00 3.63
N VAL A 375 4.74 -8.05 4.95
CA VAL A 375 5.91 -8.47 5.76
C VAL A 375 5.57 -9.78 6.45
N LEU A 376 6.54 -10.68 6.51
CA LEU A 376 6.40 -11.97 7.18
C LEU A 376 7.65 -12.34 7.97
N ARG A 377 7.43 -13.26 8.90
CA ARG A 377 8.48 -13.92 9.67
C ARG A 377 8.39 -15.43 9.47
N VAL A 378 9.54 -16.06 9.28
CA VAL A 378 9.70 -17.51 9.24
C VAL A 378 10.81 -17.93 10.20
N ASN A 379 10.71 -19.14 10.74
CA ASN A 379 11.65 -19.67 11.72
C ASN A 379 11.67 -21.20 11.61
N PRO A 380 12.81 -21.89 11.76
CA PRO A 380 12.82 -23.34 11.65
C PRO A 380 11.88 -23.99 12.67
N SER A 381 11.23 -25.08 12.29
CA SER A 381 10.35 -25.84 13.19
C SER A 381 11.10 -26.47 14.36
N THR A 382 12.41 -26.68 14.22
CA THR A 382 13.32 -27.15 15.27
C THR A 382 13.60 -26.12 16.36
N ASP A 383 13.41 -24.83 16.06
CA ASP A 383 13.61 -23.74 17.00
C ASP A 383 12.33 -23.48 17.79
N ALA A 384 12.46 -22.96 19.01
CA ALA A 384 11.30 -22.42 19.73
C ALA A 384 10.65 -21.30 18.90
N LYS A 385 9.32 -21.19 18.92
CA LYS A 385 8.59 -20.24 18.05
C LYS A 385 9.10 -18.79 18.12
N THR A 386 9.46 -18.32 19.32
CA THR A 386 9.96 -16.97 19.59
C THR A 386 11.49 -16.85 19.49
N SER A 387 12.21 -17.94 19.19
CA SER A 387 13.67 -17.96 19.03
C SER A 387 14.13 -16.92 18.00
N SER A 388 15.16 -16.15 18.31
CA SER A 388 15.79 -15.20 17.40
C SER A 388 16.99 -15.78 16.65
N THR A 389 17.36 -17.05 16.90
CA THR A 389 18.63 -17.62 16.42
C THR A 389 18.66 -17.77 14.91
N ASN A 390 17.63 -18.39 14.34
CA ASN A 390 17.55 -18.73 12.92
C ASN A 390 16.35 -18.08 12.22
N GLU A 391 15.67 -17.16 12.88
CA GLU A 391 14.52 -16.48 12.29
C GLU A 391 14.94 -15.65 11.07
N LYS A 392 14.00 -15.49 10.16
CA LYS A 392 14.13 -14.60 9.01
C LYS A 392 12.89 -13.75 8.86
N TRP A 393 13.12 -12.49 8.55
CA TRP A 393 12.08 -11.53 8.20
C TRP A 393 12.19 -11.23 6.72
N TYR A 394 11.07 -11.31 6.02
CA TYR A 394 10.99 -11.03 4.60
C TYR A 394 9.92 -9.98 4.33
N VAL A 395 10.10 -9.23 3.24
CA VAL A 395 9.05 -8.41 2.64
C VAL A 395 8.76 -8.91 1.23
N VAL A 396 7.48 -8.93 0.88
CA VAL A 396 6.98 -9.35 -0.42
C VAL A 396 6.50 -8.14 -1.21
N PHE A 397 7.02 -7.98 -2.42
CA PHE A 397 6.59 -6.99 -3.40
C PHE A 397 5.98 -7.68 -4.62
N GLY A 398 4.92 -7.10 -5.17
CA GLY A 398 4.39 -7.48 -6.47
C GLY A 398 5.08 -6.71 -7.60
N THR A 399 5.31 -7.36 -8.75
CA THR A 399 5.54 -6.63 -10.01
C THR A 399 4.36 -5.69 -10.26
N GLY A 400 4.59 -4.43 -10.60
CA GLY A 400 3.49 -3.55 -11.02
C GLY A 400 3.44 -3.33 -12.53
N PRO A 401 2.62 -2.37 -12.98
CA PRO A 401 2.40 -2.14 -14.40
C PRO A 401 3.63 -1.58 -15.12
N THR A 402 3.65 -1.70 -16.43
CA THR A 402 4.67 -1.13 -17.32
C THR A 402 4.10 0.02 -18.16
N HIS A 403 3.05 0.67 -17.65
CA HIS A 403 2.50 1.87 -18.22
C HIS A 403 1.78 2.70 -17.14
N HIS A 404 1.71 4.01 -17.34
CA HIS A 404 1.04 4.92 -16.40
C HIS A 404 -0.49 4.78 -16.42
N ASP A 405 -1.05 4.15 -17.46
CA ASP A 405 -2.46 3.71 -17.50
C ASP A 405 -2.68 2.36 -16.78
N ALA A 406 -1.68 1.89 -16.03
CA ALA A 406 -1.67 0.65 -15.28
C ALA A 406 -2.02 -0.59 -16.11
N PHE A 407 -1.40 -0.76 -17.28
CA PHE A 407 -1.30 -2.05 -17.95
C PHE A 407 0.14 -2.55 -17.92
N SER A 408 0.35 -3.84 -18.13
CA SER A 408 1.66 -4.48 -18.04
C SER A 408 1.92 -5.31 -19.27
N THR A 409 3.12 -5.22 -19.83
CA THR A 409 3.60 -6.06 -20.95
C THR A 409 4.48 -7.21 -20.47
N GLN A 410 4.77 -7.28 -19.17
CA GLN A 410 5.65 -8.28 -18.57
C GLN A 410 4.87 -9.41 -17.88
N THR A 411 5.62 -10.42 -17.43
CA THR A 411 5.10 -11.50 -16.58
C THR A 411 4.91 -11.01 -15.16
N ALA A 412 3.77 -11.34 -14.54
CA ALA A 412 3.51 -11.02 -13.15
C ALA A 412 4.36 -11.90 -12.21
N GLN A 413 5.03 -11.30 -11.23
CA GLN A 413 5.90 -12.00 -10.28
C GLN A 413 5.76 -11.45 -8.86
N MET A 414 6.05 -12.29 -7.87
CA MET A 414 6.27 -11.87 -6.48
C MET A 414 7.77 -11.84 -6.20
N PHE A 415 8.27 -10.75 -5.63
CA PHE A 415 9.63 -10.62 -5.12
C PHE A 415 9.62 -10.75 -3.60
N VAL A 416 10.48 -11.60 -3.06
CA VAL A 416 10.65 -11.81 -1.62
C VAL A 416 12.05 -11.37 -1.25
N VAL A 417 12.18 -10.31 -0.44
CA VAL A 417 13.45 -9.68 -0.03
C VAL A 417 13.69 -9.95 1.45
N ASP A 418 14.88 -10.42 1.83
CA ASP A 418 15.30 -10.50 3.24
C ASP A 418 15.35 -9.08 3.81
N LEU A 419 14.54 -8.82 4.82
CA LEU A 419 14.32 -7.48 5.35
C LEU A 419 15.57 -6.93 6.07
N LYS A 420 16.37 -7.82 6.65
CA LYS A 420 17.61 -7.47 7.37
C LYS A 420 18.75 -7.20 6.42
N GLN A 421 18.90 -8.04 5.39
CA GLN A 421 20.02 -7.93 4.44
C GLN A 421 19.74 -6.94 3.30
N GLY A 422 18.49 -6.86 2.84
CA GLY A 422 18.10 -6.10 1.67
C GLY A 422 18.58 -6.72 0.36
N PRO A 423 18.25 -6.10 -0.79
CA PRO A 423 18.74 -6.52 -2.09
C PRO A 423 20.23 -6.23 -2.24
N ALA A 424 21.00 -7.20 -2.73
CA ALA A 424 22.37 -6.98 -3.20
C ALA A 424 22.39 -6.87 -4.73
N TYR A 425 23.01 -5.80 -5.21
CA TYR A 425 23.20 -5.54 -6.63
C TYR A 425 24.64 -5.82 -7.01
N ALA A 426 24.84 -6.78 -7.92
CA ALA A 426 26.18 -7.12 -8.39
C ALA A 426 26.70 -6.13 -9.47
N ASP A 427 25.81 -5.58 -10.28
CA ASP A 427 26.11 -4.70 -11.42
C ASP A 427 25.19 -3.46 -11.40
N ILE A 428 25.43 -2.55 -10.45
CA ILE A 428 24.57 -1.37 -10.26
C ILE A 428 24.66 -0.48 -11.51
N ASN A 429 23.50 -0.22 -12.11
CA ASN A 429 23.37 0.68 -13.27
C ASN A 429 24.27 0.30 -14.45
N LYS A 430 24.62 -0.98 -14.63
CA LYS A 430 25.33 -1.42 -15.82
C LYS A 430 24.47 -1.28 -17.07
N THR A 431 24.85 -0.35 -17.94
CA THR A 431 24.13 0.03 -19.17
C THR A 431 24.86 -0.37 -20.45
N SER A 432 25.93 -1.16 -20.37
CA SER A 432 26.67 -1.67 -21.51
C SER A 432 27.37 -2.99 -21.16
N GLY A 433 27.80 -3.74 -22.17
CA GLY A 433 28.43 -5.06 -21.98
C GLY A 433 27.40 -6.13 -21.60
N THR A 434 27.80 -7.08 -20.75
CA THR A 434 26.96 -8.21 -20.34
C THR A 434 27.00 -8.43 -18.82
N SER A 435 25.89 -8.90 -18.26
CA SER A 435 25.80 -9.46 -16.91
C SER A 435 25.31 -10.90 -17.03
N GLY A 436 26.19 -11.86 -16.76
CA GLY A 436 25.97 -13.26 -17.15
C GLY A 436 25.73 -13.39 -18.67
N SER A 437 24.59 -13.97 -19.05
CA SER A 437 24.15 -14.09 -20.46
C SER A 437 23.30 -12.90 -20.95
N THR A 438 23.01 -11.92 -20.10
CA THR A 438 22.14 -10.78 -20.44
C THR A 438 22.97 -9.61 -20.97
N SER A 439 22.65 -9.11 -22.16
CA SER A 439 23.24 -7.88 -22.70
C SER A 439 22.61 -6.65 -22.05
N CYS A 440 23.45 -5.73 -21.59
CA CYS A 440 23.05 -4.51 -20.90
C CYS A 440 22.98 -3.34 -21.89
N SER A 441 21.95 -2.50 -21.78
CA SER A 441 21.82 -1.23 -22.51
C SER A 441 21.17 -0.17 -21.61
N THR A 442 21.11 1.09 -22.04
CA THR A 442 20.34 2.13 -21.33
C THR A 442 18.83 1.86 -21.34
N THR A 443 18.33 1.19 -22.38
CA THR A 443 16.91 0.78 -22.50
C THR A 443 16.60 -0.54 -21.80
N ASN A 444 17.61 -1.36 -21.53
CA ASN A 444 17.54 -2.62 -20.79
C ASN A 444 18.75 -2.74 -19.85
N PRO A 445 18.79 -1.95 -18.76
CA PRO A 445 19.94 -1.96 -17.88
C PRO A 445 20.01 -3.27 -17.11
N CYS A 446 21.22 -3.71 -16.80
CA CYS A 446 21.47 -4.88 -15.96
C CYS A 446 21.28 -4.56 -14.47
N ILE A 447 20.28 -3.74 -14.14
CA ILE A 447 19.81 -3.55 -12.76
C ILE A 447 18.97 -4.78 -12.40
N ALA A 448 19.69 -5.87 -12.16
CA ALA A 448 19.16 -7.14 -11.71
C ALA A 448 19.81 -7.46 -10.37
N THR A 449 18.94 -7.61 -9.38
CA THR A 449 19.31 -8.15 -8.08
C THR A 449 19.67 -9.63 -8.21
N ASN A 450 20.51 -10.16 -7.30
CA ASN A 450 20.81 -11.59 -7.32
C ASN A 450 19.58 -12.41 -6.89
N LYS A 451 18.82 -12.89 -7.89
CA LYS A 451 17.63 -13.74 -7.73
C LYS A 451 17.96 -15.24 -7.69
N SER A 452 19.24 -15.63 -7.68
CA SER A 452 19.63 -17.04 -7.78
C SER A 452 19.16 -17.82 -6.55
N ALA A 453 18.88 -19.11 -6.76
CA ALA A 453 18.77 -20.04 -5.64
C ALA A 453 20.04 -19.94 -4.78
N ALA A 454 19.87 -20.01 -3.45
CA ALA A 454 20.86 -19.86 -2.40
C ALA A 454 21.35 -18.43 -2.08
N SER A 455 20.88 -17.37 -2.74
CA SER A 455 21.29 -15.99 -2.36
C SER A 455 20.82 -15.63 -0.94
N GLY A 456 19.67 -16.16 -0.51
CA GLY A 456 19.03 -15.87 0.77
C GLY A 456 18.47 -14.44 0.91
N GLN A 457 18.98 -13.49 0.11
CA GLN A 457 18.67 -12.06 0.12
C GLN A 457 17.43 -11.69 -0.70
N LEU A 458 17.24 -12.34 -1.85
CA LEU A 458 16.10 -12.09 -2.72
C LEU A 458 15.72 -13.34 -3.52
N ARG A 459 14.41 -13.59 -3.64
CA ARG A 459 13.85 -14.56 -4.58
C ARG A 459 12.69 -13.96 -5.38
N ALA A 460 12.62 -14.28 -6.67
CA ALA A 460 11.48 -13.95 -7.52
C ALA A 460 10.68 -15.22 -7.86
N TYR A 461 9.35 -15.12 -7.78
CA TYR A 461 8.40 -16.20 -8.07
C TYR A 461 7.52 -15.77 -9.24
N SER A 462 7.76 -16.37 -10.40
CA SER A 462 6.96 -16.13 -11.60
C SER A 462 5.61 -16.81 -11.49
N THR A 463 4.53 -16.09 -11.83
CA THR A 463 3.19 -16.68 -12.01
C THR A 463 3.06 -17.40 -13.35
N GLY A 464 3.97 -17.15 -14.30
CA GLY A 464 3.87 -17.59 -15.69
C GLY A 464 2.87 -16.81 -16.56
N VAL A 465 2.14 -15.85 -15.99
CA VAL A 465 1.12 -15.07 -16.71
C VAL A 465 1.72 -13.76 -17.22
N THR A 466 1.78 -13.61 -18.54
CA THR A 466 2.18 -12.38 -19.24
C THR A 466 1.03 -11.39 -19.36
N GLY A 467 1.34 -10.13 -19.70
CA GLY A 467 0.30 -9.11 -19.84
C GLY A 467 -0.34 -8.71 -18.51
N ALA A 468 0.40 -8.89 -17.41
CA ALA A 468 -0.14 -8.90 -16.06
C ALA A 468 0.80 -8.24 -15.05
N PHE A 469 0.22 -7.79 -13.95
CA PHE A 469 0.94 -7.33 -12.78
C PHE A 469 0.25 -7.80 -11.49
N MET A 470 1.03 -7.86 -10.41
CA MET A 470 0.58 -8.27 -9.09
C MET A 470 0.06 -7.07 -8.30
N ALA A 471 -0.96 -7.30 -7.49
CA ALA A 471 -1.54 -6.31 -6.61
C ALA A 471 -1.01 -6.45 -5.17
N ASP A 472 -1.64 -5.75 -4.24
CA ASP A 472 -1.36 -5.80 -2.81
C ASP A 472 -1.35 -7.24 -2.28
N ALA A 473 -0.36 -7.54 -1.42
CA ALA A 473 -0.19 -8.84 -0.80
C ALA A 473 -0.60 -8.85 0.69
N VAL A 474 -0.92 -10.03 1.21
CA VAL A 474 -1.13 -10.30 2.64
C VAL A 474 -0.49 -11.62 3.03
N THR A 475 -0.07 -11.74 4.29
CA THR A 475 0.57 -12.91 4.87
C THR A 475 -0.33 -13.53 5.94
N LEU A 476 -0.26 -14.85 6.10
CA LEU A 476 -1.02 -15.60 7.10
C LEU A 476 -0.11 -16.59 7.83
N ASP A 477 -0.15 -16.52 9.15
CA ASP A 477 0.30 -17.54 10.11
C ASP A 477 -0.98 -18.13 10.70
N PHE A 478 -1.30 -19.35 10.29
CA PHE A 478 -2.61 -19.97 10.50
C PHE A 478 -2.77 -20.50 11.93
N GLU A 479 -1.73 -21.15 12.45
CA GLU A 479 -1.71 -21.75 13.79
C GLU A 479 -1.18 -20.82 14.89
N LEU A 480 -0.78 -19.60 14.55
CA LEU A 480 -0.17 -18.62 15.46
C LEU A 480 1.11 -19.16 16.12
N ASP A 481 1.92 -19.89 15.35
CA ASP A 481 3.19 -20.45 15.80
C ASP A 481 4.38 -19.53 15.48
N PHE A 482 4.10 -18.31 15.01
CA PHE A 482 5.05 -17.29 14.61
C PHE A 482 5.87 -17.65 13.37
N ARG A 483 5.37 -18.57 12.56
CA ARG A 483 5.87 -18.93 11.24
C ARG A 483 4.76 -18.67 10.24
N THR A 484 5.00 -17.76 9.31
CA THR A 484 4.03 -17.51 8.24
C THR A 484 3.97 -18.72 7.30
N ASP A 485 2.76 -19.18 7.01
CA ASP A 485 2.48 -20.34 6.16
C ASP A 485 2.32 -19.97 4.70
N VAL A 486 1.72 -18.80 4.45
CA VAL A 486 1.28 -18.45 3.11
C VAL A 486 1.20 -16.95 2.88
N ILE A 487 1.45 -16.59 1.64
CA ILE A 487 1.25 -15.27 1.08
C ILE A 487 0.15 -15.34 0.02
N TYR A 488 -0.81 -14.42 0.09
CA TYR A 488 -1.84 -14.24 -0.93
C TYR A 488 -1.70 -12.88 -1.59
N ALA A 489 -1.88 -12.82 -2.91
CA ALA A 489 -1.96 -11.55 -3.63
C ALA A 489 -2.84 -11.66 -4.88
N GLY A 490 -3.59 -10.59 -5.14
CA GLY A 490 -4.36 -10.44 -6.38
C GLY A 490 -3.47 -10.16 -7.59
N SER A 491 -4.06 -10.22 -8.78
CA SER A 491 -3.43 -9.78 -10.02
C SER A 491 -4.43 -9.09 -10.94
N ALA A 492 -3.92 -8.18 -11.75
CA ALA A 492 -4.64 -7.57 -12.86
C ALA A 492 -3.99 -8.04 -14.17
N ILE A 493 -4.79 -8.71 -15.00
CA ILE A 493 -4.35 -9.42 -16.19
C ILE A 493 -5.15 -8.90 -17.38
N CYS A 494 -4.48 -8.54 -18.46
CA CYS A 494 -5.17 -8.23 -19.70
C CYS A 494 -5.89 -9.48 -20.23
N ASN A 495 -7.19 -9.39 -20.50
CA ASN A 495 -7.97 -10.51 -21.04
C ASN A 495 -7.86 -10.59 -22.57
N GLY A 496 -6.63 -10.61 -23.08
CA GLY A 496 -6.30 -10.53 -24.49
C GLY A 496 -4.81 -10.29 -24.67
N SER A 497 -4.45 -9.44 -25.64
CA SER A 497 -3.06 -9.01 -25.85
C SER A 497 -2.84 -7.62 -25.28
N THR A 498 -1.61 -7.38 -24.84
CA THR A 498 -1.15 -6.04 -24.49
C THR A 498 -0.42 -5.45 -25.69
N THR A 499 -0.84 -4.25 -26.09
CA THR A 499 -0.20 -3.45 -27.13
C THR A 499 0.51 -2.26 -26.49
N SER A 500 1.18 -1.44 -27.30
CA SER A 500 1.74 -0.16 -26.83
C SER A 500 0.67 0.85 -26.38
N THR A 501 -0.62 0.60 -26.68
CA THR A 501 -1.74 1.50 -26.40
C THR A 501 -2.72 0.96 -25.35
N GLY A 502 -2.49 -0.24 -24.80
CA GLY A 502 -3.29 -0.79 -23.72
C GLY A 502 -3.64 -2.27 -23.88
N CYS A 503 -4.69 -2.69 -23.17
CA CYS A 503 -5.22 -4.04 -23.22
C CYS A 503 -6.31 -4.15 -24.29
N THR A 504 -6.26 -5.19 -25.13
CA THR A 504 -7.24 -5.41 -26.23
C THR A 504 -8.33 -6.42 -25.89
N GLY A 505 -8.46 -6.82 -24.63
CA GLY A 505 -9.41 -7.85 -24.20
C GLY A 505 -10.88 -7.46 -24.37
N THR A 506 -11.75 -8.46 -24.50
CA THR A 506 -13.21 -8.26 -24.50
C THR A 506 -13.90 -9.31 -23.62
N GLY A 507 -14.93 -8.88 -22.88
CA GLY A 507 -15.82 -9.76 -22.10
C GLY A 507 -15.17 -10.60 -20.99
N PRO A 508 -14.59 -10.02 -19.92
CA PRO A 508 -14.30 -8.60 -19.65
C PRO A 508 -13.00 -8.12 -20.32
N VAL A 509 -12.71 -6.81 -20.35
CA VAL A 509 -11.40 -6.28 -20.82
C VAL A 509 -10.26 -6.74 -19.92
N TRP A 510 -10.52 -6.76 -18.61
CA TRP A 510 -9.58 -7.13 -17.57
C TRP A 510 -10.06 -8.35 -16.81
N ARG A 511 -9.16 -9.30 -16.58
CA ARG A 511 -9.37 -10.43 -15.67
C ARG A 511 -8.35 -10.39 -14.54
N GLY A 512 -8.49 -11.27 -13.57
CA GLY A 512 -7.59 -11.40 -12.44
C GLY A 512 -7.52 -12.83 -11.94
N ALA A 513 -6.55 -13.06 -11.06
CA ALA A 513 -6.42 -14.30 -10.31
C ALA A 513 -5.93 -13.97 -8.90
N MET A 514 -6.44 -14.70 -7.91
CA MET A 514 -5.90 -14.70 -6.56
C MET A 514 -4.78 -15.75 -6.51
N TRP A 515 -3.57 -15.33 -6.21
CA TRP A 515 -2.39 -16.19 -6.15
C TRP A 515 -2.06 -16.57 -4.72
N ARG A 516 -1.52 -17.78 -4.56
CA ARG A 516 -1.00 -18.34 -3.32
C ARG A 516 0.46 -18.71 -3.47
N LEU A 517 1.29 -18.27 -2.53
CA LEU A 517 2.68 -18.71 -2.35
C LEU A 517 2.85 -19.27 -0.94
N THR A 518 2.98 -20.60 -0.82
CA THR A 518 3.19 -21.26 0.48
C THR A 518 4.65 -21.22 0.91
N THR A 519 4.93 -21.02 2.18
CA THR A 519 6.30 -21.10 2.75
C THR A 519 6.73 -22.55 3.04
N ASN A 520 5.80 -23.50 2.88
CA ASN A 520 5.96 -24.93 3.07
C ASN A 520 6.48 -25.28 4.49
N GLY A 521 5.67 -24.93 5.50
CA GLY A 521 5.97 -25.15 6.91
C GLY A 521 6.90 -24.10 7.49
N GLY A 522 6.78 -22.85 7.05
CA GLY A 522 7.58 -21.75 7.58
C GLY A 522 9.08 -21.87 7.28
N SER A 523 9.45 -22.44 6.12
CA SER A 523 10.86 -22.64 5.78
C SER A 523 11.60 -21.30 5.74
N THR A 524 12.76 -21.21 6.39
CA THR A 524 13.61 -20.02 6.34
C THR A 524 14.36 -19.85 5.03
N ASN A 525 14.35 -20.87 4.16
CA ASN A 525 14.91 -20.77 2.82
C ASN A 525 13.79 -20.52 1.80
N PRO A 526 13.71 -19.32 1.17
CA PRO A 526 12.69 -19.02 0.17
C PRO A 526 12.73 -19.96 -1.04
N ASP A 527 13.86 -20.61 -1.34
CA ASP A 527 13.93 -21.57 -2.44
C ASP A 527 13.03 -22.80 -2.25
N ASN A 528 12.60 -23.05 -1.01
CA ASN A 528 11.68 -24.12 -0.67
C ASN A 528 10.20 -23.71 -0.78
N TRP A 529 9.88 -22.44 -1.03
CA TRP A 529 8.51 -21.94 -1.04
C TRP A 529 7.81 -22.16 -2.38
N GLY A 530 6.48 -22.28 -2.35
CA GLY A 530 5.65 -22.51 -3.53
C GLY A 530 5.67 -23.97 -3.98
N VAL A 531 5.24 -24.21 -5.21
CA VAL A 531 5.05 -25.56 -5.77
C VAL A 531 6.03 -25.84 -6.90
N VAL A 532 6.36 -27.12 -7.12
CA VAL A 532 7.23 -27.54 -8.23
C VAL A 532 6.45 -27.74 -9.53
N ALA A 533 7.12 -27.61 -10.67
CA ALA A 533 6.54 -27.64 -12.02
C ALA A 533 5.69 -28.89 -12.36
N GLY A 534 5.86 -30.01 -11.66
CA GLY A 534 5.13 -31.27 -11.90
C GLY A 534 3.62 -31.24 -11.67
N GLY A 535 3.03 -30.09 -11.27
CA GLY A 535 1.59 -29.97 -10.99
C GLY A 535 0.88 -28.72 -11.52
N ILE A 536 1.58 -27.75 -12.15
CA ILE A 536 0.95 -26.50 -12.64
C ILE A 536 1.59 -26.06 -13.97
N PRO A 537 0.82 -25.91 -15.07
CA PRO A 537 1.33 -25.53 -16.39
C PRO A 537 2.06 -24.18 -16.46
N SER A 538 1.77 -23.26 -15.53
CA SER A 538 2.38 -21.92 -15.51
C SER A 538 3.77 -21.88 -14.85
N CYS A 539 4.25 -23.02 -14.34
CA CYS A 539 5.55 -23.15 -13.69
C CYS A 539 6.55 -23.77 -14.66
N ALA A 540 7.54 -22.99 -15.09
CA ALA A 540 8.52 -23.42 -16.09
C ALA A 540 9.29 -24.68 -15.65
N ALA A 541 9.61 -25.55 -16.61
CA ALA A 541 10.43 -26.73 -16.39
C ALA A 541 11.82 -26.34 -15.85
N GLY A 542 12.37 -27.15 -14.92
CA GLY A 542 13.73 -26.94 -14.37
C GLY A 542 13.87 -26.96 -12.85
N GLY A 543 12.85 -27.42 -12.09
CA GLY A 543 12.92 -27.54 -10.63
C GLY A 543 12.71 -26.23 -9.85
N LEU A 544 12.41 -25.12 -10.53
CA LEU A 544 12.06 -23.86 -9.90
C LEU A 544 10.63 -23.92 -9.33
N ARG A 545 10.46 -23.38 -8.11
CA ARG A 545 9.15 -23.26 -7.47
C ARG A 545 8.45 -21.95 -7.81
N CYS A 546 7.13 -21.99 -7.83
CA CYS A 546 6.23 -20.91 -8.29
C CYS A 546 5.01 -20.76 -7.36
N PRO A 547 4.26 -19.64 -7.46
CA PRO A 547 2.95 -19.50 -6.85
C PRO A 547 1.90 -20.34 -7.61
N SER A 548 0.81 -20.67 -6.93
CA SER A 548 -0.35 -21.36 -7.50
C SER A 548 -1.57 -20.44 -7.54
N SER A 549 -2.45 -20.60 -8.54
CA SER A 549 -3.71 -19.87 -8.59
C SER A 549 -4.68 -20.50 -7.59
N LEU A 550 -5.18 -19.72 -6.63
CA LEU A 550 -6.28 -20.14 -5.77
C LEU A 550 -7.59 -20.12 -6.56
N ILE A 551 -7.79 -19.07 -7.36
CA ILE A 551 -8.96 -18.90 -8.23
C ILE A 551 -8.65 -17.85 -9.30
N SER A 552 -8.92 -18.19 -10.55
CA SER A 552 -8.87 -17.27 -11.71
C SER A 552 -10.18 -17.30 -12.52
N THR A 553 -10.95 -18.35 -12.35
CA THR A 553 -12.25 -18.55 -12.97
C THR A 553 -13.24 -19.10 -11.96
N PHE A 554 -14.54 -19.00 -12.22
CA PHE A 554 -15.59 -19.58 -11.40
C PHE A 554 -16.74 -20.11 -12.26
N ALA A 555 -17.30 -21.24 -11.86
CA ALA A 555 -18.45 -21.84 -12.53
C ALA A 555 -19.75 -21.22 -12.02
N TYR A 556 -20.76 -21.12 -12.90
CA TYR A 556 -22.10 -20.66 -12.53
C TYR A 556 -23.06 -21.84 -12.34
N THR A 557 -23.95 -21.72 -11.36
CA THR A 557 -25.04 -22.66 -11.04
C THR A 557 -26.24 -22.51 -11.97
N SER A 558 -26.77 -23.61 -12.50
CA SER A 558 -27.98 -23.60 -13.34
C SER A 558 -29.26 -23.22 -12.57
N PRO A 559 -30.18 -22.38 -13.13
CA PRO A 559 -30.10 -21.73 -14.44
C PRO A 559 -29.29 -20.42 -14.40
N GLN A 560 -28.70 -20.11 -15.56
CA GLN A 560 -27.79 -18.99 -15.78
C GLN A 560 -28.44 -17.65 -15.41
N ALA A 561 -27.92 -16.95 -14.40
CA ALA A 561 -28.11 -15.51 -14.37
C ALA A 561 -27.17 -14.87 -15.40
N THR A 562 -27.57 -13.72 -15.92
CA THR A 562 -26.92 -12.92 -16.97
C THR A 562 -25.56 -12.31 -16.56
N THR A 563 -24.82 -12.93 -15.65
CA THR A 563 -23.64 -12.34 -14.99
C THR A 563 -22.34 -12.46 -15.78
N CYS A 564 -22.29 -13.29 -16.84
CA CYS A 564 -21.10 -13.51 -17.65
C CYS A 564 -21.38 -13.27 -19.13
N PRO A 565 -20.56 -12.47 -19.84
CA PRO A 565 -20.75 -12.16 -21.25
C PRO A 565 -20.42 -13.32 -22.21
N SER A 566 -19.77 -14.39 -21.73
CA SER A 566 -19.36 -15.58 -22.49
C SER A 566 -19.79 -16.88 -21.79
N PRO A 567 -19.85 -18.03 -22.50
CA PRO A 567 -20.14 -19.34 -21.87
C PRO A 567 -19.14 -19.68 -20.76
N SER A 568 -19.63 -20.33 -19.71
CA SER A 568 -18.85 -20.78 -18.53
C SER A 568 -17.54 -21.50 -18.92
N PRO A 569 -16.45 -21.34 -18.13
CA PRO A 569 -16.38 -20.65 -16.84
C PRO A 569 -16.22 -19.13 -16.95
N CYS A 570 -16.70 -18.40 -15.94
CA CYS A 570 -16.58 -16.95 -15.86
C CYS A 570 -15.18 -16.56 -15.40
N ASN A 571 -14.60 -15.52 -15.99
CA ASN A 571 -13.34 -14.96 -15.53
C ASN A 571 -13.55 -14.14 -14.24
N VAL A 572 -12.68 -14.31 -13.26
CA VAL A 572 -12.58 -13.36 -12.14
C VAL A 572 -12.08 -12.02 -12.71
N GLY A 573 -12.69 -10.91 -12.29
CA GLY A 573 -12.24 -9.57 -12.69
C GLY A 573 -10.86 -9.21 -12.11
N PRO A 574 -10.24 -8.08 -12.48
CA PRO A 574 -8.94 -7.70 -11.96
C PRO A 574 -9.01 -7.53 -10.43
N ILE A 575 -8.00 -8.01 -9.70
CA ILE A 575 -7.92 -7.89 -8.24
C ILE A 575 -6.80 -6.92 -7.92
N THR A 576 -7.12 -5.78 -7.32
CA THR A 576 -6.17 -4.68 -7.06
C THR A 576 -5.85 -4.47 -5.58
N THR A 577 -6.51 -5.19 -4.68
CA THR A 577 -6.34 -5.07 -3.23
C THR A 577 -6.07 -6.42 -2.59
N ALA A 578 -5.49 -6.39 -1.38
CA ALA A 578 -5.23 -7.60 -0.62
C ALA A 578 -6.54 -8.18 -0.07
N PRO A 579 -6.69 -9.51 -0.03
CA PRO A 579 -7.84 -10.14 0.59
C PRO A 579 -7.84 -9.92 2.10
N ALA A 580 -9.04 -9.84 2.69
CA ALA A 580 -9.21 -9.96 4.14
C ALA A 580 -9.30 -11.45 4.50
N LEU A 581 -8.63 -11.86 5.57
CA LEU A 581 -8.47 -13.27 5.96
C LEU A 581 -9.17 -13.55 7.28
N THR A 582 -9.75 -14.75 7.42
CA THR A 582 -10.23 -15.26 8.71
C THR A 582 -10.27 -16.78 8.71
N GLN A 583 -10.50 -17.37 9.88
CA GLN A 583 -10.72 -18.79 10.08
C GLN A 583 -12.14 -19.00 10.61
N ASP A 584 -12.84 -20.02 10.12
CA ASP A 584 -14.13 -20.42 10.69
C ASP A 584 -14.00 -21.46 11.81
N ASP A 585 -15.10 -21.76 12.50
CA ASP A 585 -15.13 -22.74 13.60
C ASP A 585 -14.76 -24.18 13.16
N THR A 586 -14.76 -24.45 11.86
CA THR A 586 -14.32 -25.72 11.26
C THR A 586 -12.88 -25.66 10.73
N GLN A 587 -12.13 -24.62 11.11
CA GLN A 587 -10.73 -24.39 10.72
C GLN A 587 -10.52 -24.17 9.21
N ASN A 588 -11.55 -23.81 8.45
CA ASN A 588 -11.34 -23.39 7.06
C ASN A 588 -10.76 -21.98 7.02
N THR A 589 -9.74 -21.79 6.18
CA THR A 589 -9.19 -20.46 5.89
C THR A 589 -10.04 -19.78 4.83
N TRP A 590 -10.64 -18.64 5.17
CA TRP A 590 -11.47 -17.85 4.26
C TRP A 590 -10.73 -16.60 3.78
N LEU A 591 -10.86 -16.33 2.48
CA LEU A 591 -10.33 -15.16 1.79
C LEU A 591 -11.49 -14.34 1.22
N PHE A 592 -11.56 -13.06 1.61
CA PHE A 592 -12.57 -12.12 1.12
C PHE A 592 -11.94 -11.01 0.29
N PHE A 593 -12.34 -10.90 -0.97
CA PHE A 593 -11.78 -9.91 -1.89
C PHE A 593 -12.80 -9.55 -2.98
N GLY A 594 -12.68 -8.34 -3.51
CA GLY A 594 -13.47 -7.89 -4.64
C GLY A 594 -12.65 -7.68 -5.89
N SER A 595 -13.34 -7.67 -7.02
CA SER A 595 -12.76 -7.34 -8.32
C SER A 595 -13.05 -5.88 -8.70
N GLY A 596 -12.07 -5.26 -9.36
CA GLY A 596 -12.10 -3.86 -9.72
C GLY A 596 -10.72 -3.25 -9.91
N ARG A 597 -10.65 -2.26 -10.80
CA ARG A 597 -9.49 -1.37 -10.97
C ARG A 597 -9.95 0.07 -11.24
N TYR A 598 -9.13 1.03 -10.80
CA TYR A 598 -9.36 2.45 -10.99
C TYR A 598 -8.04 3.23 -10.97
N TYR A 599 -7.29 3.12 -12.06
CA TYR A 599 -5.98 3.75 -12.25
C TYR A 599 -5.95 4.76 -13.40
N SER A 600 -6.70 4.49 -14.48
CA SER A 600 -6.64 5.28 -15.72
C SER A 600 -7.99 5.87 -16.11
N THR A 601 -7.97 6.77 -17.09
CA THR A 601 -9.20 7.33 -17.68
C THR A 601 -10.07 6.25 -18.33
N GLY A 602 -9.47 5.22 -18.92
CA GLY A 602 -10.19 4.09 -19.50
C GLY A 602 -10.99 3.27 -18.47
N ASP A 603 -10.56 3.29 -17.20
CA ASP A 603 -11.30 2.63 -16.12
C ASP A 603 -12.63 3.36 -15.82
N LYS A 604 -12.74 4.67 -16.05
CA LYS A 604 -13.98 5.45 -15.84
C LYS A 604 -15.12 5.01 -16.76
N SER A 605 -14.79 4.65 -18.00
CA SER A 605 -15.77 4.22 -19.01
C SER A 605 -15.95 2.69 -19.08
N ASN A 606 -15.14 1.92 -18.37
CA ASN A 606 -15.30 0.46 -18.33
C ASN A 606 -16.55 0.10 -17.51
N VAL A 607 -17.43 -0.70 -18.12
CA VAL A 607 -18.71 -1.12 -17.54
C VAL A 607 -18.78 -2.63 -17.28
N ASP A 608 -17.64 -3.32 -17.32
CA ASP A 608 -17.59 -4.76 -17.11
C ASP A 608 -18.09 -5.11 -15.70
N THR A 609 -18.92 -6.14 -15.62
CA THR A 609 -19.47 -6.63 -14.36
C THR A 609 -18.38 -7.13 -13.42
N GLN A 610 -18.37 -6.60 -12.19
CA GLN A 610 -17.44 -7.01 -11.13
C GLN A 610 -18.17 -7.73 -9.99
N HIS A 611 -17.38 -8.38 -9.13
CA HIS A 611 -17.85 -9.34 -8.15
C HIS A 611 -17.09 -9.17 -6.83
N PHE A 612 -17.69 -9.65 -5.74
CA PHE A 612 -17.02 -9.87 -4.47
C PHE A 612 -17.09 -11.35 -4.11
N PHE A 613 -16.01 -11.89 -3.57
CA PHE A 613 -15.81 -13.32 -3.34
C PHE A 613 -15.51 -13.59 -1.87
N GLY A 614 -16.00 -14.73 -1.38
CA GLY A 614 -15.51 -15.40 -0.18
C GLY A 614 -15.08 -16.81 -0.58
N VAL A 615 -13.78 -17.10 -0.56
CA VAL A 615 -13.20 -18.36 -1.05
C VAL A 615 -12.46 -19.08 0.07
N LYS A 616 -12.66 -20.40 0.18
CA LYS A 616 -11.95 -21.25 1.14
C LYS A 616 -10.69 -21.85 0.56
N ASP A 617 -9.59 -21.69 1.28
CA ASP A 617 -8.35 -22.41 1.02
C ASP A 617 -8.18 -23.59 1.98
N CYS A 618 -8.22 -24.81 1.41
CA CYS A 618 -8.04 -26.06 2.14
C CYS A 618 -6.58 -26.53 2.23
N ILE A 619 -5.63 -25.83 1.61
CA ILE A 619 -4.22 -26.22 1.62
C ILE A 619 -3.60 -25.96 3.00
N ILE A 620 -3.94 -24.82 3.61
CA ILE A 620 -3.28 -24.34 4.83
C ILE A 620 -3.69 -25.17 6.04
N ASN A 621 -4.98 -25.55 6.12
CA ASN A 621 -5.49 -26.41 7.18
C ASN A 621 -5.27 -27.92 6.91
N GLY A 622 -4.57 -28.27 5.82
CA GLY A 622 -4.29 -29.66 5.45
C GLY A 622 -5.50 -30.47 4.95
N SER A 623 -6.66 -29.85 4.74
CA SER A 623 -7.86 -30.54 4.23
C SER A 623 -7.73 -30.96 2.77
N CYS A 624 -6.79 -30.37 2.03
CA CYS A 624 -6.38 -30.82 0.70
C CYS A 624 -4.87 -30.62 0.50
N THR A 625 -4.27 -31.34 -0.46
CA THR A 625 -2.81 -31.31 -0.69
C THR A 625 -2.42 -30.82 -2.09
N ASN A 626 -3.33 -30.93 -3.07
CA ASN A 626 -3.04 -30.51 -4.44
C ASN A 626 -3.27 -29.01 -4.62
N GLN A 627 -2.17 -28.25 -4.52
CA GLN A 627 -2.16 -26.80 -4.72
C GLN A 627 -2.45 -26.37 -6.17
N GLY A 628 -2.44 -27.27 -7.15
CA GLY A 628 -2.74 -26.96 -8.55
C GLY A 628 -4.23 -26.88 -8.88
N VAL A 629 -5.11 -27.24 -7.94
CA VAL A 629 -6.57 -27.21 -8.13
C VAL A 629 -7.13 -25.89 -7.62
N GLU A 630 -7.78 -25.14 -8.52
CA GLU A 630 -8.49 -23.90 -8.15
C GLU A 630 -9.76 -24.18 -7.33
N ARG A 631 -10.13 -23.22 -6.49
CA ARG A 631 -11.29 -23.25 -5.59
C ARG A 631 -12.47 -22.50 -6.23
N ASN A 632 -12.97 -23.06 -7.33
CA ASN A 632 -13.86 -22.37 -8.26
C ASN A 632 -15.33 -22.86 -8.26
N ASN A 633 -15.68 -23.80 -7.39
CA ASN A 633 -17.06 -24.23 -7.16
C ASN A 633 -17.74 -23.35 -6.10
N LEU A 634 -18.27 -22.20 -6.53
CA LEU A 634 -18.80 -21.16 -5.65
C LEU A 634 -20.33 -21.05 -5.71
N PHE A 635 -20.94 -20.76 -4.57
CA PHE A 635 -22.35 -20.41 -4.48
C PHE A 635 -22.61 -18.96 -4.92
N ASN A 636 -23.62 -18.72 -5.76
CA ASN A 636 -24.05 -17.36 -6.04
C ASN A 636 -24.95 -16.81 -4.92
N SER A 637 -24.42 -15.86 -4.15
CA SER A 637 -25.10 -15.18 -3.04
C SER A 637 -25.76 -13.85 -3.41
N SER A 638 -25.79 -13.47 -4.70
CA SER A 638 -26.29 -12.17 -5.16
C SER A 638 -27.73 -11.91 -4.67
N ASN A 639 -28.64 -12.84 -4.98
CA ASN A 639 -30.07 -12.76 -4.67
C ASN A 639 -30.44 -13.23 -3.25
N VAL A 640 -29.48 -13.41 -2.35
CA VAL A 640 -29.78 -13.84 -0.98
C VAL A 640 -30.42 -12.70 -0.21
N VAL A 641 -31.63 -12.92 0.29
CA VAL A 641 -32.38 -12.00 1.14
C VAL A 641 -32.61 -12.65 2.50
N THR A 642 -32.35 -11.88 3.56
CA THR A 642 -32.53 -12.32 4.95
C THR A 642 -33.57 -11.46 5.63
N CYS A 643 -34.47 -12.10 6.36
CA CYS A 643 -35.52 -11.44 7.10
C CYS A 643 -35.14 -11.25 8.56
N THR A 644 -35.27 -10.01 9.05
CA THR A 644 -35.08 -9.65 10.47
C THR A 644 -36.40 -9.80 11.25
N SER A 645 -37.54 -9.59 10.60
CA SER A 645 -38.87 -9.82 11.17
C SER A 645 -39.82 -10.37 10.11
N CYS A 646 -40.18 -11.66 10.24
CA CYS A 646 -41.03 -12.40 9.31
C CYS A 646 -42.05 -13.27 10.04
N ALA A 647 -43.17 -13.58 9.39
CA ALA A 647 -44.11 -14.59 9.84
C ALA A 647 -43.49 -16.00 9.69
N SER A 648 -43.60 -16.85 10.72
CA SER A 648 -43.34 -18.30 10.70
C SER A 648 -41.88 -18.83 10.59
N GLY A 649 -40.91 -18.30 11.35
CA GLY A 649 -39.63 -19.01 11.63
C GLY A 649 -38.65 -19.22 10.48
N SER A 650 -39.09 -19.03 9.23
CA SER A 650 -38.25 -18.98 8.02
C SER A 650 -37.68 -17.59 7.84
N ASN A 651 -36.38 -17.49 7.58
CA ASN A 651 -35.65 -16.23 7.62
C ASN A 651 -34.73 -15.97 6.43
N VAL A 652 -34.55 -16.91 5.50
CA VAL A 652 -33.62 -16.74 4.36
C VAL A 652 -34.26 -17.18 3.04
N SER A 653 -34.09 -16.38 1.99
CA SER A 653 -34.49 -16.71 0.63
C SER A 653 -33.27 -16.61 -0.29
N THR A 654 -33.03 -17.64 -1.10
CA THR A 654 -31.92 -17.70 -2.07
C THR A 654 -32.32 -17.23 -3.47
N THR A 655 -33.62 -16.98 -3.71
CA THR A 655 -34.16 -16.56 -5.01
C THR A 655 -34.44 -15.06 -5.08
N GLY A 656 -34.25 -14.34 -3.97
CA GLY A 656 -34.66 -12.95 -3.80
C GLY A 656 -36.16 -12.78 -3.48
N SER A 657 -36.95 -13.84 -3.54
CA SER A 657 -38.39 -13.77 -3.28
C SER A 657 -38.71 -13.89 -1.78
N THR A 658 -39.58 -13.02 -1.27
CA THR A 658 -40.13 -13.13 0.10
C THR A 658 -41.12 -14.28 0.26
N SER A 659 -41.55 -14.92 -0.83
CA SER A 659 -42.46 -16.08 -0.81
C SER A 659 -41.76 -17.44 -0.63
N SER A 660 -40.42 -17.47 -0.66
CA SER A 660 -39.62 -18.70 -0.60
C SER A 660 -38.67 -18.75 0.60
N PHE A 661 -39.04 -18.11 1.71
CA PHE A 661 -38.22 -18.17 2.92
C PHE A 661 -38.11 -19.60 3.47
N THR A 662 -36.88 -20.03 3.78
CA THR A 662 -36.54 -21.28 4.45
C THR A 662 -35.79 -21.03 5.76
N ILE A 663 -35.57 -22.09 6.55
CA ILE A 663 -34.75 -22.07 7.77
C ILE A 663 -33.27 -22.04 7.35
N GLY A 664 -32.68 -20.85 7.27
CA GLY A 664 -31.38 -20.66 6.62
C GLY A 664 -30.15 -20.67 7.53
N PHE A 665 -30.31 -20.40 8.83
CA PHE A 665 -29.18 -20.19 9.76
C PHE A 665 -29.16 -21.12 11.00
N SER A 666 -30.16 -22.01 11.19
CA SER A 666 -30.19 -22.98 12.32
C SER A 666 -29.89 -24.42 11.87
N SER A 667 -29.40 -25.27 12.79
CA SER A 667 -28.98 -26.65 12.49
C SER A 667 -30.10 -27.52 11.90
N GLY A 668 -29.79 -28.27 10.83
CA GLY A 668 -30.72 -29.15 10.11
C GLY A 668 -30.39 -29.27 8.60
N GLY A 669 -31.02 -30.23 7.92
CA GLY A 669 -30.91 -30.38 6.46
C GLY A 669 -31.61 -29.22 5.72
N GLY A 670 -30.95 -28.63 4.72
CA GLY A 670 -31.47 -27.49 3.93
C GLY A 670 -30.99 -26.10 4.37
N ASN A 671 -30.10 -26.00 5.36
CA ASN A 671 -29.50 -24.75 5.85
C ASN A 671 -28.51 -24.13 4.81
N LEU A 672 -28.59 -22.81 4.59
CA LEU A 672 -27.77 -22.07 3.62
C LEU A 672 -26.27 -22.14 3.95
N VAL A 673 -25.90 -22.00 5.23
CA VAL A 673 -24.53 -22.15 5.73
C VAL A 673 -24.00 -23.53 5.38
N ASN A 674 -24.76 -24.60 5.65
CA ASN A 674 -24.31 -25.97 5.35
C ASN A 674 -24.09 -26.21 3.85
N ASN A 675 -24.96 -25.65 3.00
CA ASN A 675 -24.79 -25.77 1.55
C ASN A 675 -23.48 -25.12 1.09
N ILE A 676 -23.20 -23.89 1.55
CA ILE A 676 -22.00 -23.15 1.19
C ILE A 676 -20.75 -23.77 1.83
N GLN A 677 -20.88 -24.36 3.01
CA GLN A 677 -19.79 -25.09 3.65
C GLN A 677 -19.38 -26.36 2.89
N ASN A 678 -20.26 -26.95 2.08
CA ASN A 678 -19.90 -28.05 1.17
C ASN A 678 -19.36 -27.58 -0.19
N MET A 679 -19.33 -26.27 -0.44
CA MET A 679 -18.77 -25.65 -1.63
C MET A 679 -17.40 -25.04 -1.33
N ASP A 680 -16.72 -24.53 -2.36
CA ASP A 680 -15.43 -23.83 -2.19
C ASP A 680 -15.60 -22.41 -1.67
N GLY A 681 -16.84 -21.91 -1.57
CA GLY A 681 -17.16 -20.58 -1.07
C GLY A 681 -18.39 -19.99 -1.73
N TRP A 682 -18.42 -18.67 -1.84
CA TRP A 682 -19.51 -17.90 -2.43
C TRP A 682 -19.00 -16.67 -3.19
N PHE A 683 -19.85 -16.11 -4.06
CA PHE A 683 -19.63 -14.80 -4.67
C PHE A 683 -20.92 -13.98 -4.70
N THR A 684 -20.81 -12.66 -4.81
CA THR A 684 -21.92 -11.74 -5.09
C THR A 684 -21.54 -10.82 -6.24
N THR A 685 -22.49 -10.56 -7.13
CA THR A 685 -22.31 -9.67 -8.28
C THR A 685 -22.84 -8.27 -7.96
N PHE A 686 -22.16 -7.22 -8.43
CA PHE A 686 -22.56 -5.84 -8.13
C PHE A 686 -23.70 -5.29 -9.01
N ASN A 687 -23.99 -5.93 -10.15
CA ASN A 687 -25.04 -5.48 -11.08
C ASN A 687 -26.42 -6.11 -10.85
N ASP A 688 -26.71 -6.55 -9.63
CA ASP A 688 -27.91 -7.32 -9.30
C ASP A 688 -29.23 -6.55 -9.60
N PRO A 689 -30.09 -7.04 -10.52
CA PRO A 689 -31.37 -6.43 -10.85
C PRO A 689 -32.43 -6.55 -9.74
N THR A 690 -32.17 -7.32 -8.67
CA THR A 690 -33.04 -7.40 -7.47
C THR A 690 -32.75 -6.32 -6.42
N LYS A 691 -31.98 -5.28 -6.77
CA LYS A 691 -31.65 -4.06 -5.98
C LYS A 691 -32.85 -3.22 -5.46
N GLY A 692 -34.04 -3.80 -5.30
CA GLY A 692 -35.19 -3.21 -4.62
C GLY A 692 -35.01 -2.95 -3.11
N LEU A 693 -33.79 -3.05 -2.57
CA LEU A 693 -33.49 -2.84 -1.14
C LEU A 693 -32.45 -1.72 -0.90
N LEU A 694 -32.09 -0.93 -1.93
CA LEU A 694 -31.39 0.35 -1.73
C LEU A 694 -32.40 1.48 -1.51
N PRO A 695 -32.08 2.53 -0.73
CA PRO A 695 -32.89 3.75 -0.70
C PRO A 695 -33.04 4.30 -2.12
N SER A 696 -34.19 4.96 -2.38
CA SER A 696 -34.55 5.49 -3.71
C SER A 696 -33.35 6.18 -4.38
N PRO A 697 -33.07 5.88 -5.67
CA PRO A 697 -31.95 6.51 -6.36
C PRO A 697 -32.11 8.04 -6.34
N PRO A 698 -31.01 8.81 -6.37
CA PRO A 698 -31.08 10.27 -6.43
C PRO A 698 -32.01 10.72 -7.56
N ALA A 699 -32.77 11.80 -7.36
CA ALA A 699 -33.71 12.31 -8.35
C ALA A 699 -33.00 12.51 -9.71
N GLY A 700 -33.50 11.84 -10.77
CA GLY A 700 -32.90 11.86 -12.11
C GLY A 700 -31.99 10.68 -12.45
N CYS A 701 -31.81 9.70 -11.56
CA CYS A 701 -30.92 8.55 -11.75
C CYS A 701 -31.74 7.25 -11.93
N PRO A 702 -31.71 6.56 -13.09
CA PRO A 702 -32.41 5.28 -13.28
C PRO A 702 -31.79 4.18 -12.40
N PRO A 703 -32.49 3.11 -12.00
CA PRO A 703 -31.95 2.06 -11.12
C PRO A 703 -30.62 1.43 -11.57
N THR A 704 -30.31 1.48 -12.87
CA THR A 704 -29.05 1.02 -13.49
C THR A 704 -27.85 1.95 -13.27
N CYS A 705 -28.06 3.23 -12.94
CA CYS A 705 -27.00 4.20 -12.71
C CYS A 705 -26.14 3.89 -11.47
N LEU A 706 -26.64 3.02 -10.57
CA LEU A 706 -25.98 2.63 -9.33
C LEU A 706 -25.24 1.28 -9.43
N THR A 707 -25.19 0.65 -10.61
CA THR A 707 -24.68 -0.73 -10.78
C THR A 707 -23.72 -0.90 -11.93
N THR A 708 -23.90 -0.16 -13.01
CA THR A 708 -23.09 -0.32 -14.22
C THR A 708 -21.64 0.09 -13.95
N GLY A 709 -20.70 -0.85 -14.11
CA GLY A 709 -19.29 -0.62 -13.81
C GLY A 709 -18.96 -0.48 -12.31
N GLU A 710 -19.87 -0.84 -11.41
CA GLU A 710 -19.61 -0.92 -9.96
C GLU A 710 -18.44 -1.88 -9.70
N ARG A 711 -17.52 -1.48 -8.80
CA ARG A 711 -16.29 -2.23 -8.55
C ARG A 711 -15.77 -2.06 -7.12
N ASN A 712 -14.98 -3.00 -6.64
CA ASN A 712 -14.28 -2.89 -5.36
C ASN A 712 -12.79 -2.58 -5.60
N VAL A 713 -12.29 -1.54 -4.94
CA VAL A 713 -10.88 -1.07 -5.05
C VAL A 713 -10.28 -0.75 -3.68
N SER A 714 -10.93 -1.20 -2.60
CA SER A 714 -10.46 -1.11 -1.21
C SER A 714 -10.62 -2.47 -0.54
N SER A 715 -9.65 -2.87 0.28
CA SER A 715 -9.73 -4.12 1.06
C SER A 715 -10.95 -4.11 1.99
N ALA A 716 -11.49 -5.30 2.26
CA ALA A 716 -12.60 -5.49 3.18
C ALA A 716 -12.15 -5.40 4.65
N THR A 717 -13.11 -5.11 5.53
CA THR A 717 -12.94 -5.13 6.99
C THR A 717 -13.79 -6.27 7.56
N LEU A 718 -13.17 -7.14 8.35
CA LEU A 718 -13.83 -8.28 8.99
C LEU A 718 -14.03 -7.99 10.48
N LEU A 719 -15.25 -8.15 10.97
CA LEU A 719 -15.53 -8.06 12.41
C LEU A 719 -16.80 -8.84 12.79
N GLY A 720 -16.70 -9.67 13.83
CA GLY A 720 -17.86 -10.35 14.44
C GLY A 720 -18.68 -11.18 13.46
N GLY A 721 -18.03 -11.90 12.54
CA GLY A 721 -18.71 -12.70 11.50
C GLY A 721 -19.29 -11.88 10.34
N SER A 722 -19.06 -10.57 10.29
CA SER A 722 -19.49 -9.72 9.18
C SER A 722 -18.29 -9.26 8.35
N VAL A 723 -18.47 -9.29 7.03
CA VAL A 723 -17.55 -8.72 6.04
C VAL A 723 -18.13 -7.39 5.58
N PHE A 724 -17.41 -6.31 5.85
CA PHE A 724 -17.75 -4.98 5.39
C PHE A 724 -16.82 -4.59 4.26
N PHE A 725 -17.36 -4.19 3.12
CA PHE A 725 -16.55 -3.76 1.99
C PHE A 725 -17.21 -2.61 1.24
N THR A 726 -16.39 -1.73 0.69
CA THR A 726 -16.88 -0.57 -0.05
C THR A 726 -16.75 -0.79 -1.55
N THR A 727 -17.72 -0.30 -2.31
CA THR A 727 -17.66 -0.32 -3.78
C THR A 727 -17.80 1.09 -4.31
N PHE A 728 -17.44 1.27 -5.58
CA PHE A 728 -17.46 2.54 -6.27
C PHE A 728 -18.01 2.36 -7.67
N VAL A 729 -18.89 3.26 -8.08
CA VAL A 729 -19.37 3.42 -9.45
C VAL A 729 -18.75 4.71 -9.99
N PRO A 730 -17.76 4.64 -10.90
CA PRO A 730 -17.17 5.84 -11.49
C PRO A 730 -18.19 6.68 -12.26
N SER A 731 -18.04 8.01 -12.21
CA SER A 731 -18.72 8.88 -13.18
C SER A 731 -18.16 8.65 -14.59
N THR A 732 -19.04 8.66 -15.58
CA THR A 732 -18.66 8.61 -17.00
C THR A 732 -18.09 9.94 -17.50
N ASP A 733 -18.27 11.04 -16.75
CA ASP A 733 -17.67 12.33 -17.06
C ASP A 733 -16.16 12.30 -16.73
N ILE A 734 -15.34 12.33 -17.77
CA ILE A 734 -13.88 12.29 -17.64
C ILE A 734 -13.32 13.51 -16.91
N CYS A 735 -14.02 14.65 -16.93
CA CYS A 735 -13.64 15.91 -16.29
C CYS A 735 -13.99 15.96 -14.80
N GLN A 736 -14.81 15.03 -14.31
CA GLN A 736 -15.16 14.93 -12.90
C GLN A 736 -14.40 13.78 -12.24
N ALA A 737 -13.83 14.02 -11.06
CA ALA A 737 -13.22 13.01 -10.20
C ALA A 737 -14.25 12.46 -9.19
N THR A 738 -15.46 12.21 -9.66
CA THR A 738 -16.61 11.86 -8.83
C THR A 738 -17.23 10.54 -9.27
N GLY A 739 -18.19 10.05 -8.50
CA GLY A 739 -18.81 8.74 -8.63
C GLY A 739 -19.49 8.38 -7.32
N THR A 740 -20.27 7.31 -7.29
CA THR A 740 -21.05 6.95 -6.09
C THR A 740 -20.42 5.79 -5.34
N GLY A 741 -20.21 5.96 -4.04
CA GLY A 741 -19.72 4.93 -3.14
C GLY A 741 -20.86 4.18 -2.44
N GLN A 742 -20.67 2.88 -2.19
CA GLN A 742 -21.59 2.04 -1.42
C GLN A 742 -20.81 1.29 -0.32
N LEU A 743 -21.49 0.96 0.78
CA LEU A 743 -20.99 0.04 1.81
C LEU A 743 -21.86 -1.21 1.82
N TYR A 744 -21.23 -2.37 1.61
CA TYR A 744 -21.85 -3.68 1.79
C TYR A 744 -21.51 -4.23 3.18
N ALA A 745 -22.44 -5.00 3.74
CA ALA A 745 -22.23 -5.77 4.95
C ALA A 745 -22.87 -7.15 4.79
N VAL A 746 -22.03 -8.17 4.68
CA VAL A 746 -22.47 -9.55 4.41
C VAL A 746 -21.98 -10.50 5.50
N TYR A 747 -22.70 -11.60 5.71
CA TYR A 747 -22.27 -12.66 6.60
C TYR A 747 -21.18 -13.48 5.95
N TYR A 748 -20.05 -13.66 6.63
CA TYR A 748 -18.83 -14.22 6.05
C TYR A 748 -18.99 -15.65 5.51
N LEU A 749 -19.88 -16.46 6.10
CA LEU A 749 -20.13 -17.83 5.62
C LEU A 749 -21.06 -17.91 4.41
N THR A 750 -21.82 -16.84 4.11
CA THR A 750 -22.92 -16.95 3.12
C THR A 750 -22.93 -15.90 2.02
N GLY A 751 -22.26 -14.76 2.19
CA GLY A 751 -22.27 -13.66 1.22
C GLY A 751 -23.58 -12.87 1.14
N GLY A 752 -24.63 -13.29 1.84
CA GLY A 752 -25.87 -12.54 2.03
C GLY A 752 -25.93 -11.76 3.35
N PRO A 753 -26.98 -10.97 3.59
CA PRO A 753 -27.18 -10.25 4.84
C PRO A 753 -27.41 -11.21 6.03
N TYR A 754 -27.04 -10.79 7.24
CA TYR A 754 -27.35 -11.52 8.48
C TYR A 754 -28.65 -11.01 9.12
N THR A 755 -29.35 -11.83 9.90
CA THR A 755 -30.65 -11.51 10.51
C THR A 755 -30.60 -10.32 11.46
N ALA A 756 -29.51 -10.14 12.19
CA ALA A 756 -29.29 -9.00 13.08
C ALA A 756 -29.13 -7.65 12.36
N SER A 757 -29.03 -7.66 11.02
CA SER A 757 -28.94 -6.48 10.17
C SER A 757 -27.76 -5.55 10.51
N ALA A 758 -26.68 -5.71 9.74
CA ALA A 758 -25.44 -5.00 10.03
C ALA A 758 -25.47 -3.51 9.70
N VAL A 759 -26.25 -3.12 8.69
CA VAL A 759 -26.33 -1.74 8.16
C VAL A 759 -27.76 -1.24 8.05
N GLY A 760 -28.68 -1.80 8.84
CA GLY A 760 -30.10 -1.42 8.85
C GLY A 760 -30.97 -2.35 8.01
N ALA A 761 -32.28 -2.15 8.10
CA ALA A 761 -33.28 -3.02 7.49
C ALA A 761 -34.36 -2.19 6.81
N VAL A 762 -35.02 -2.77 5.81
CA VAL A 762 -36.04 -2.11 4.98
C VAL A 762 -37.35 -2.90 5.02
N PRO A 763 -38.51 -2.24 5.15
CA PRO A 763 -39.82 -2.89 5.03
C PRO A 763 -40.05 -3.42 3.60
N SER A 764 -40.65 -4.61 3.48
CA SER A 764 -41.08 -5.21 2.21
C SER A 764 -42.38 -6.00 2.42
N GLY A 765 -43.51 -5.41 2.05
CA GLY A 765 -44.83 -5.93 2.39
C GLY A 765 -45.02 -6.02 3.91
N THR A 766 -45.32 -7.21 4.43
CA THR A 766 -45.44 -7.48 5.88
C THR A 766 -44.12 -7.84 6.55
N ASN A 767 -43.03 -7.93 5.79
CA ASN A 767 -41.73 -8.39 6.28
C ASN A 767 -40.75 -7.21 6.46
N VAL A 768 -39.74 -7.40 7.31
CA VAL A 768 -38.61 -6.47 7.45
C VAL A 768 -37.33 -7.21 7.06
N LEU A 769 -36.67 -6.73 6.01
CA LEU A 769 -35.52 -7.38 5.38
C LEU A 769 -34.22 -6.69 5.77
N ALA A 770 -33.20 -7.47 6.13
CA ALA A 770 -31.87 -6.94 6.41
C ALA A 770 -31.25 -6.36 5.13
N SER A 771 -30.76 -5.13 5.20
CA SER A 771 -30.07 -4.48 4.07
C SER A 771 -28.71 -5.11 3.85
N LYS A 772 -28.42 -5.48 2.60
CA LYS A 772 -27.11 -5.98 2.16
C LYS A 772 -26.08 -4.86 1.99
N ALA A 773 -26.56 -3.67 1.63
CA ALA A 773 -25.74 -2.51 1.36
C ALA A 773 -26.50 -1.20 1.63
N ILE A 774 -25.74 -0.12 1.82
CA ILE A 774 -26.22 1.26 1.93
C ILE A 774 -25.38 2.19 1.05
N SER A 775 -25.93 3.36 0.69
CA SER A 775 -25.20 4.36 -0.07
C SER A 775 -24.34 5.25 0.83
N LEU A 776 -23.14 5.56 0.36
CA LEU A 776 -22.20 6.50 0.98
C LEU A 776 -22.22 7.87 0.30
N GLY A 777 -22.99 8.03 -0.78
CA GLY A 777 -23.03 9.26 -1.57
C GLY A 777 -21.84 9.38 -2.52
N GLN A 778 -21.42 10.63 -2.79
CA GLN A 778 -20.42 10.96 -3.80
C GLN A 778 -18.98 10.84 -3.27
N GLY A 779 -18.11 10.28 -4.10
CA GLY A 779 -16.67 10.12 -3.87
C GLY A 779 -16.27 8.65 -3.74
N LEU A 780 -15.00 8.39 -4.03
CA LEU A 780 -14.39 7.08 -3.86
C LEU A 780 -14.24 6.78 -2.35
N PRO A 781 -14.92 5.77 -1.80
CA PRO A 781 -14.84 5.46 -0.37
C PRO A 781 -13.55 4.71 -0.02
N SER A 782 -12.99 5.00 1.15
CA SER A 782 -11.90 4.24 1.76
C SER A 782 -12.36 2.86 2.26
N GLN A 783 -11.40 2.03 2.70
CA GLN A 783 -11.70 0.93 3.61
C GLN A 783 -12.38 1.48 4.88
N MET A 784 -13.34 0.74 5.43
CA MET A 784 -14.01 1.11 6.68
C MET A 784 -13.08 0.87 7.87
N ALA A 785 -12.73 1.94 8.58
CA ALA A 785 -12.10 1.87 9.89
C ALA A 785 -13.17 1.60 10.95
N VAL A 786 -12.87 0.75 11.93
CA VAL A 786 -13.85 0.35 12.95
C VAL A 786 -13.40 0.78 14.33
N GLN A 787 -14.33 1.41 15.05
CA GLN A 787 -14.26 1.61 16.49
C GLN A 787 -15.29 0.70 17.16
N ILE A 788 -14.83 -0.04 18.18
CA ILE A 788 -15.71 -0.77 19.11
C ILE A 788 -15.81 0.09 20.36
N GLY A 789 -16.98 0.69 20.56
CA GLY A 789 -17.24 1.62 21.67
C GLY A 789 -18.21 1.08 22.70
N ALA A 790 -18.47 1.88 23.73
CA ALA A 790 -19.59 1.63 24.63
C ALA A 790 -20.92 1.62 23.87
N GLN A 791 -21.90 0.89 24.40
CA GLN A 791 -23.22 0.83 23.81
C GLN A 791 -23.88 2.21 23.85
N GLY A 792 -24.21 2.73 22.66
CA GLY A 792 -24.98 3.96 22.50
C GLY A 792 -26.41 3.69 22.05
N SER A 793 -27.08 4.75 21.58
CA SER A 793 -28.47 4.68 21.07
C SER A 793 -28.59 4.71 19.55
N GLY A 794 -27.47 4.83 18.83
CA GLY A 794 -27.46 4.91 17.37
C GLY A 794 -27.93 3.62 16.70
N THR A 795 -28.79 3.74 15.69
CA THR A 795 -29.36 2.61 14.93
C THR A 795 -28.43 2.19 13.79
N SER A 796 -28.35 0.88 13.50
CA SER A 796 -27.57 0.35 12.36
C SER A 796 -27.90 1.08 11.05
N GLY A 797 -26.88 1.42 10.27
CA GLY A 797 -27.02 2.12 8.98
C GLY A 797 -27.08 3.65 9.08
N SER A 798 -27.08 4.21 10.28
CA SER A 798 -27.18 5.67 10.50
C SER A 798 -25.96 6.23 11.24
N ALA A 799 -25.68 7.52 11.06
CA ALA A 799 -24.70 8.25 11.87
C ALA A 799 -25.24 8.50 13.29
N SER A 800 -24.37 8.50 14.31
CA SER A 800 -24.77 8.78 15.69
C SER A 800 -23.62 9.36 16.51
N SER A 801 -23.82 10.53 17.09
CA SER A 801 -22.90 11.12 18.07
C SER A 801 -23.02 10.49 19.46
N ALA A 802 -24.11 9.78 19.75
CA ALA A 802 -24.38 9.15 21.05
C ALA A 802 -23.82 7.72 21.16
N GLY A 803 -22.96 7.30 20.21
CA GLY A 803 -22.50 5.93 20.06
C GLY A 803 -23.56 5.03 19.40
N CYS A 804 -23.19 3.77 19.15
CA CYS A 804 -24.01 2.82 18.39
C CYS A 804 -24.57 1.72 19.29
N THR A 805 -25.83 1.31 19.03
CA THR A 805 -26.49 0.23 19.77
C THR A 805 -25.73 -1.09 19.60
N GLY A 806 -25.27 -1.37 18.37
CA GLY A 806 -24.42 -2.52 18.05
C GLY A 806 -22.96 -2.34 18.44
N ARG A 807 -22.59 -1.22 19.12
CA ARG A 807 -21.25 -0.88 19.61
C ARG A 807 -20.17 -0.68 18.56
N ILE A 808 -20.48 -1.00 17.32
CA ILE A 808 -19.60 -0.83 16.17
C ILE A 808 -19.91 0.51 15.53
N THR A 809 -18.89 1.35 15.44
CA THR A 809 -18.92 2.57 14.66
C THR A 809 -17.92 2.42 13.52
N GLY A 810 -18.41 2.43 12.29
CA GLY A 810 -17.60 2.47 11.08
C GLY A 810 -17.33 3.92 10.66
N PHE A 811 -16.08 4.21 10.29
CA PHE A 811 -15.66 5.46 9.69
C PHE A 811 -15.15 5.20 8.28
N ILE A 812 -15.69 5.95 7.31
CA ILE A 812 -15.32 5.85 5.90
C ILE A 812 -15.09 7.26 5.38
N GLN A 813 -13.95 7.51 4.77
CA GLN A 813 -13.66 8.78 4.13
C GLN A 813 -13.89 8.64 2.62
N ALA A 814 -14.64 9.58 2.04
CA ALA A 814 -14.80 9.68 0.60
C ALA A 814 -13.73 10.62 0.00
N SER A 815 -13.39 10.43 -1.28
CA SER A 815 -12.46 11.32 -2.01
C SER A 815 -12.92 12.79 -2.09
N THR A 816 -14.18 13.08 -1.78
CA THR A 816 -14.73 14.43 -1.65
C THR A 816 -14.35 15.11 -0.32
N GLY A 817 -13.70 14.40 0.59
CA GLY A 817 -13.37 14.86 1.94
C GLY A 817 -14.49 14.60 2.97
N VAL A 818 -15.64 14.08 2.54
CA VAL A 818 -16.75 13.74 3.44
C VAL A 818 -16.35 12.53 4.29
N LEU A 819 -16.47 12.67 5.61
CA LEU A 819 -16.34 11.58 6.58
C LEU A 819 -17.72 11.02 6.90
N GLY A 820 -17.98 9.78 6.47
CA GLY A 820 -19.17 9.02 6.85
C GLY A 820 -18.93 8.27 8.15
N GLN A 821 -19.76 8.54 9.16
CA GLN A 821 -19.85 7.73 10.38
C GLN A 821 -21.11 6.86 10.28
N ILE A 822 -20.97 5.55 10.46
CA ILE A 822 -22.08 4.60 10.32
C ILE A 822 -22.10 3.67 11.52
N CYS A 823 -23.25 3.56 12.17
CA CYS A 823 -23.48 2.53 13.17
C CYS A 823 -23.64 1.18 12.51
N GLY A 824 -22.87 0.22 13.00
CA GLY A 824 -22.92 -1.18 12.59
C GLY A 824 -23.42 -2.07 13.71
N THR A 825 -23.93 -3.24 13.31
CA THR A 825 -24.08 -4.40 14.20
C THR A 825 -23.42 -5.59 13.50
N SER A 826 -22.66 -6.41 14.22
CA SER A 826 -22.04 -7.61 13.64
C SER A 826 -22.96 -8.82 13.79
N ALA A 827 -22.70 -9.89 13.04
CA ALA A 827 -23.48 -11.13 13.14
C ALA A 827 -23.34 -11.80 14.52
N GLY A 828 -22.12 -11.86 15.04
CA GLY A 828 -21.80 -12.27 16.40
C GLY A 828 -21.63 -11.08 17.34
N SER A 829 -21.73 -11.32 18.65
CA SER A 829 -21.44 -10.29 19.66
C SER A 829 -19.94 -9.99 19.71
N VAL A 830 -19.59 -8.71 19.73
CA VAL A 830 -18.20 -8.23 19.83
C VAL A 830 -18.05 -7.36 21.06
N TRP A 831 -17.00 -7.63 21.85
CA TRP A 831 -16.70 -6.89 23.07
C TRP A 831 -15.24 -6.45 23.01
N SER A 832 -14.97 -5.18 23.35
CA SER A 832 -13.60 -4.79 23.69
C SER A 832 -13.29 -5.34 25.07
N HIS A 833 -12.43 -6.35 25.17
CA HIS A 833 -11.94 -6.80 26.46
C HIS A 833 -10.65 -6.02 26.80
N LEU A 834 -10.71 -5.17 27.81
CA LEU A 834 -9.49 -4.62 28.43
C LEU A 834 -9.00 -5.68 29.42
N ILE A 835 -7.96 -6.42 29.08
CA ILE A 835 -7.31 -7.34 30.01
C ILE A 835 -6.31 -6.51 30.81
N SER A 836 -6.54 -6.35 32.12
CA SER A 836 -5.54 -5.74 32.99
C SER A 836 -4.51 -6.79 33.41
N TRP A 837 -3.30 -6.35 33.79
CA TRP A 837 -2.26 -7.24 34.32
C TRP A 837 -2.67 -8.00 35.60
N ARG A 838 -3.78 -7.59 36.24
CA ARG A 838 -4.32 -8.21 37.46
C ARG A 838 -5.26 -9.37 37.13
N ASP A 839 -5.74 -9.43 35.89
CA ASP A 839 -6.67 -10.45 35.39
C ASP A 839 -5.94 -11.54 34.57
N LEU A 840 -4.61 -11.41 34.42
CA LEU A 840 -3.66 -12.43 33.96
C LEU A 840 -2.90 -12.99 35.17
#